data_AF-A0A3D1KI62-F1
#
_entry.id   AF-A0A3D1KI62-F1
#
_cell.length_a   1.000
_cell.length_b   1.000
_cell.length_c   1.000
_cell.angle_alpha   90.00
_cell.angle_beta   90.00
_cell.angle_gamma   90.00
#
_symmetry.space_group_name_H-M   'P 1'
#
loop_
_entity.id
_entity.type
_entity.pdbx_description
1 polymer ?
#
loop_
_entity_poly.entity_id
_entity_poly.type
_entity_poly.pdbx_seq_one_letter_code
_entity_poly.pdbx_strand_id
1 'polypeptide(L)'
;MKNRSFISIFAILFAVTFTASSCDDMLTPELKRYSENYAQDSVYSAFGILKSLQNVGSRSVLLDAARSDLSTTGIYTSDSIKSIADFENPEDGDNKLLNAADYYHIINSCNFYMARVDTLLEKNGVPEMKREYAQIQAIRAWTYLQLVRFYGSVPFITEPVATTEQATYLEKNAPRVNKTNLADMLLEAGLYRAYELQKQYGMPNYGEINNGYSRYTTLRMFVPIQLVLGDAYLMQNQYQKAAETYYDYLTDTKIGSPNDRNEVFKVGYETNYRDGQIAGYTLRSNDWAECMKFNTDEQLFVTIGAANSTMGKMLTDVAQTFGFKTSSTVSGSSGSVSVEPNESYQQILPSKNYLSLNEQQHYCKWESQNGVETIIYFDDLADGRLYGTAPEYEFTRGEKSRIIDKYAIGSMLYSSTSWGASSNFFSMQYHITLYRKALLYLRFAEAINRMGFPQIAFGVLKDGLWRQTFPTLDYKTIDGNKYYINKKDTLGIFLPKKDEAGNVIVDSLGVAVLDTCLFADGYAADTTLIQRNVPYLSSEPKAYAGGMYYVTLDEMVRAEKYKFLSEFWTKDLWNNQELESGNFRAGIHSRGCGNTGGHQDTVYTYAKMVAKKVAANRARLNGLPYQSQVELENRLHIGDMLLTESAVLPDSVAAQYADVTRITDDEIINAVEDLIIDECALETAFEGHRFTDLLRFADHKTDAGMNGNDWFAWKMARRNNSATDDASMYDAGIYAKMQDDTYKFFQLPKKK
;
A
#
# COMPACT_ATOMS: atom_id res chain seq x y z
N MET A 1 48.13 -19.90 -10.73
CA MET A 1 47.00 -20.85 -10.62
C MET A 1 47.20 -21.75 -9.41
N LYS A 2 46.40 -21.54 -8.35
CA LYS A 2 46.11 -22.55 -7.31
C LYS A 2 44.96 -22.00 -6.46
N ASN A 3 43.77 -22.55 -6.68
CA ASN A 3 42.60 -22.36 -5.84
C ASN A 3 42.88 -22.95 -4.45
N ARG A 4 42.59 -22.21 -3.38
CA ARG A 4 42.44 -22.77 -2.04
C ARG A 4 41.11 -22.31 -1.45
N SER A 5 40.24 -23.30 -1.31
CA SER A 5 38.95 -23.30 -0.63
C SER A 5 39.13 -23.01 0.86
N PHE A 6 38.37 -22.06 1.41
CA PHE A 6 38.27 -21.81 2.84
C PHE A 6 37.07 -22.57 3.42
N ILE A 7 37.36 -23.75 3.97
CA ILE A 7 36.46 -24.52 4.83
C ILE A 7 37.14 -24.61 6.20
N SER A 8 36.34 -24.35 7.25
CA SER A 8 36.59 -24.63 8.67
C SER A 8 37.50 -23.67 9.44
N ILE A 9 36.88 -22.85 10.31
CA ILE A 9 37.00 -22.93 11.78
C ILE A 9 35.75 -22.22 12.34
N PHE A 10 34.74 -23.00 12.72
CA PHE A 10 33.61 -22.61 13.54
C PHE A 10 33.46 -23.71 14.60
N ALA A 11 34.05 -23.48 15.77
CA ALA A 11 33.77 -24.23 16.98
C ALA A 11 34.34 -23.42 18.15
N ILE A 12 33.44 -22.81 18.95
CA ILE A 12 33.46 -22.71 20.43
C ILE A 12 32.59 -21.52 20.87
N LEU A 13 31.52 -21.84 21.63
CA LEU A 13 30.77 -21.05 22.64
C LEU A 13 30.10 -19.75 22.12
N PHE A 14 28.79 -19.50 22.22
CA PHE A 14 27.82 -19.75 23.30
C PHE A 14 26.42 -19.42 22.76
N ALA A 15 25.41 -20.20 23.14
CA ALA A 15 24.04 -19.77 23.14
C ALA A 15 23.88 -18.67 24.20
N VAL A 16 23.87 -17.40 23.80
CA VAL A 16 23.34 -16.34 24.67
C VAL A 16 21.83 -16.39 24.53
N THR A 17 21.21 -17.15 25.43
CA THR A 17 19.90 -16.80 25.96
C THR A 17 19.93 -15.33 26.34
N PHE A 18 19.06 -14.53 25.70
CA PHE A 18 18.89 -13.11 25.94
C PHE A 18 18.67 -12.84 27.43
N THR A 19 19.72 -12.40 28.12
CA THR A 19 19.55 -11.47 29.23
C THR A 19 19.36 -10.10 28.59
N ALA A 20 18.21 -9.48 28.81
CA ALA A 20 17.98 -8.10 28.44
C ALA A 20 18.98 -7.22 29.20
N SER A 21 20.09 -6.84 28.57
CA SER A 21 20.83 -5.67 28.98
C SER A 21 20.09 -4.46 28.43
N SER A 22 19.22 -3.87 29.25
CA SER A 22 18.88 -2.45 29.12
C SER A 22 20.19 -1.69 29.10
N CYS A 23 20.65 -1.23 27.93
CA CYS A 23 21.64 -0.17 27.90
C CYS A 23 20.86 1.12 28.11
N ASP A 24 21.09 1.78 29.25
CA ASP A 24 20.33 2.93 29.72
C ASP A 24 20.37 4.17 28.80
N ASP A 25 21.12 4.14 27.69
CA ASP A 25 21.24 5.24 26.72
C ASP A 25 21.08 4.73 25.27
N MET A 26 20.10 5.27 24.54
CA MET A 26 19.75 4.96 23.14
C MET A 26 20.91 5.16 22.15
N LEU A 27 21.83 6.09 22.43
CA LEU A 27 22.95 6.47 21.54
C LEU A 27 24.28 5.77 21.90
N THR A 28 24.31 4.95 22.94
CA THR A 28 25.52 4.26 23.38
C THR A 28 25.65 2.76 23.03
N PRO A 29 24.69 2.07 22.36
CA PRO A 29 24.84 0.63 22.15
C PRO A 29 26.07 0.33 21.29
N GLU A 30 26.95 -0.51 21.81
CA GLU A 30 28.15 -1.03 21.15
C GLU A 30 29.23 0.00 20.74
N LEU A 31 29.36 1.15 21.44
CA LEU A 31 30.40 2.17 21.14
C LEU A 31 31.83 1.58 20.97
N LYS A 32 32.19 0.57 21.77
CA LYS A 32 33.48 -0.15 21.69
C LYS A 32 33.73 -0.88 20.36
N ARG A 33 32.67 -1.24 19.63
CA ARG A 33 32.77 -1.96 18.34
C ARG A 33 33.17 -1.04 17.20
N TYR A 34 32.86 0.25 17.30
CA TYR A 34 33.19 1.27 16.30
C TYR A 34 34.64 1.79 16.41
N SER A 35 35.26 1.67 17.59
CA SER A 35 36.60 2.18 17.86
C SER A 35 37.74 1.31 17.33
N GLU A 36 37.53 0.00 17.12
CA GLU A 36 38.66 -0.93 16.91
C GLU A 36 38.80 -1.55 15.51
N ASN A 37 37.76 -1.63 14.64
CA ASN A 37 37.88 -2.40 13.38
C ASN A 37 37.02 -1.95 12.17
N TYR A 38 36.55 -0.70 12.10
CA TYR A 38 35.62 -0.28 11.01
C TYR A 38 36.28 0.04 9.65
N ALA A 39 37.47 -0.48 9.32
CA ALA A 39 38.08 -0.20 8.01
C ALA A 39 39.14 -1.24 7.60
N GLN A 40 38.75 -2.10 6.65
CA GLN A 40 39.60 -2.64 5.57
C GLN A 40 38.73 -3.19 4.40
N ASP A 41 37.44 -3.47 4.62
CA ASP A 41 36.50 -3.93 3.58
C ASP A 41 35.09 -3.34 3.75
N SER A 42 34.74 -2.40 2.86
CA SER A 42 33.49 -1.64 2.86
C SER A 42 32.25 -2.50 2.60
N VAL A 43 32.36 -3.58 1.83
CA VAL A 43 31.19 -4.43 1.55
C VAL A 43 30.75 -5.16 2.82
N TYR A 44 31.68 -5.70 3.62
CA TYR A 44 31.33 -6.33 4.89
C TYR A 44 30.69 -5.35 5.89
N SER A 45 31.13 -4.09 5.92
CA SER A 45 30.48 -3.06 6.74
C SER A 45 29.03 -2.82 6.30
N ALA A 46 28.76 -2.76 4.99
CA ALA A 46 27.40 -2.64 4.47
C ALA A 46 26.52 -3.84 4.88
N PHE A 47 27.03 -5.08 4.76
CA PHE A 47 26.31 -6.27 5.24
C PHE A 47 26.11 -6.27 6.77
N GLY A 48 27.03 -5.70 7.53
CA GLY A 48 26.88 -5.48 8.96
C GLY A 48 25.68 -4.59 9.29
N ILE A 49 25.49 -3.50 8.54
CA ILE A 49 24.32 -2.61 8.64
C ILE A 49 23.03 -3.37 8.29
N LEU A 50 23.04 -4.15 7.20
CA LEU A 50 21.89 -4.95 6.77
C LEU A 50 21.51 -6.01 7.82
N LYS A 51 22.48 -6.60 8.52
CA LYS A 51 22.22 -7.51 9.63
C LYS A 51 21.45 -6.80 10.75
N SER A 52 21.78 -5.56 11.08
CA SER A 52 21.09 -4.81 12.13
C SER A 52 19.62 -4.49 11.77
N LEU A 53 19.28 -4.36 10.47
CA LEU A 53 17.89 -4.21 10.03
C LEU A 53 17.00 -5.41 10.38
N GLN A 54 17.55 -6.62 10.52
CA GLN A 54 16.81 -7.82 10.95
C GLN A 54 16.18 -7.68 12.34
N ASN A 55 16.68 -6.79 13.20
CA ASN A 55 16.09 -6.52 14.51
C ASN A 55 14.87 -5.60 14.42
N VAL A 56 14.95 -4.60 13.54
CA VAL A 56 13.91 -3.60 13.38
C VAL A 56 12.74 -4.13 12.54
N GLY A 57 13.02 -4.89 11.48
CA GLY A 57 11.98 -5.36 10.55
C GLY A 57 10.85 -6.16 11.23
N SER A 58 11.18 -7.22 12.00
CA SER A 58 10.17 -8.00 12.72
C SER A 58 9.39 -7.13 13.73
N ARG A 59 10.09 -6.22 14.42
CA ARG A 59 9.49 -5.34 15.43
C ARG A 59 8.48 -4.38 14.82
N SER A 60 8.78 -3.80 13.65
CA SER A 60 7.86 -2.90 12.96
C SER A 60 6.52 -3.58 12.64
N VAL A 61 6.56 -4.84 12.20
CA VAL A 61 5.34 -5.65 11.94
C VAL A 61 4.54 -5.86 13.22
N LEU A 62 5.20 -6.27 14.31
CA LEU A 62 4.51 -6.59 15.57
C LEU A 62 3.92 -5.36 16.25
N LEU A 63 4.66 -4.25 16.29
CA LEU A 63 4.19 -2.98 16.87
C LEU A 63 3.00 -2.43 16.09
N ASP A 64 3.06 -2.45 14.76
CA ASP A 64 1.96 -2.01 13.91
C ASP A 64 0.75 -2.93 14.06
N ALA A 65 0.94 -4.25 13.95
CA ALA A 65 -0.14 -5.21 14.09
C ALA A 65 -0.86 -5.05 15.42
N ALA A 66 -0.14 -4.99 16.55
CA ALA A 66 -0.75 -4.82 17.88
C ALA A 66 -1.55 -3.52 18.02
N ARG A 67 -1.12 -2.44 17.35
CA ARG A 67 -1.80 -1.12 17.40
C ARG A 67 -2.86 -0.93 16.32
N SER A 68 -2.94 -1.82 15.33
CA SER A 68 -3.80 -1.71 14.16
C SER A 68 -5.29 -1.84 14.48
N ASP A 69 -6.15 -1.23 13.65
CA ASP A 69 -7.60 -1.45 13.62
C ASP A 69 -7.98 -2.81 13.01
N LEU A 70 -7.03 -3.48 12.36
CA LEU A 70 -7.21 -4.78 11.70
C LEU A 70 -6.93 -5.96 12.62
N SER A 71 -6.50 -5.72 13.85
CA SER A 71 -6.19 -6.78 14.80
C SER A 71 -6.89 -6.63 16.14
N THR A 72 -6.95 -7.74 16.86
CA THR A 72 -7.40 -7.82 18.25
C THR A 72 -6.54 -8.82 19.01
N THR A 73 -6.60 -8.80 20.33
CA THR A 73 -5.80 -9.68 21.20
C THR A 73 -6.50 -11.00 21.49
N GLY A 74 -5.76 -12.10 21.52
CA GLY A 74 -6.24 -13.42 21.92
C GLY A 74 -6.23 -13.68 23.42
N ILE A 75 -6.78 -14.81 23.84
CA ILE A 75 -6.78 -15.23 25.26
C ILE A 75 -5.39 -15.58 25.80
N TYR A 76 -4.43 -15.86 24.90
CA TYR A 76 -3.04 -16.19 25.23
C TYR A 76 -2.07 -15.01 25.01
N THR A 77 -2.60 -13.81 24.86
CA THR A 77 -1.80 -12.59 24.66
C THR A 77 -0.94 -12.31 25.88
N SER A 78 0.36 -12.10 25.67
CA SER A 78 1.24 -11.65 26.75
C SER A 78 0.96 -10.20 27.16
N ASP A 79 1.23 -9.85 28.42
CA ASP A 79 1.08 -8.49 28.93
C ASP A 79 1.84 -7.44 28.09
N SER A 80 3.00 -7.82 27.53
CA SER A 80 3.75 -6.95 26.61
C SER A 80 3.00 -6.66 25.32
N ILE A 81 2.30 -7.61 24.72
CA ILE A 81 1.48 -7.32 23.53
C ILE A 81 0.19 -6.60 23.92
N LYS A 82 -0.42 -7.00 25.05
CA LYS A 82 -1.68 -6.41 25.52
C LYS A 82 -1.54 -4.92 25.84
N SER A 83 -0.47 -4.53 26.55
CA SER A 83 -0.19 -3.12 26.87
C SER A 83 -0.03 -2.24 25.62
N ILE A 84 0.59 -2.77 24.56
CA ILE A 84 0.70 -2.07 23.27
C ILE A 84 -0.66 -1.99 22.58
N ALA A 85 -1.42 -3.08 22.56
CA ALA A 85 -2.73 -3.14 21.93
C ALA A 85 -3.81 -2.30 22.65
N ASP A 86 -3.64 -2.06 23.95
CA ASP A 86 -4.52 -1.22 24.76
C ASP A 86 -4.07 0.24 24.82
N PHE A 87 -2.98 0.59 24.13
CA PHE A 87 -2.40 1.93 24.13
C PHE A 87 -2.10 2.39 25.56
N GLU A 88 -1.43 1.56 26.36
CA GLU A 88 -0.93 1.94 27.70
C GLU A 88 0.33 2.82 27.61
N ASN A 89 0.91 2.94 26.41
CA ASN A 89 2.09 3.73 26.08
C ASN A 89 3.29 3.49 27.02
N PRO A 90 3.78 2.23 27.09
CA PRO A 90 4.94 1.91 27.92
C PRO A 90 6.18 2.70 27.46
N GLU A 91 7.09 2.98 28.41
CA GLU A 91 8.37 3.60 28.07
C GLU A 91 9.25 2.62 27.28
N ASP A 92 10.12 3.16 26.42
CA ASP A 92 11.10 2.35 25.70
C ASP A 92 12.01 1.59 26.67
N GLY A 93 12.19 0.28 26.44
CA GLY A 93 12.90 -0.62 27.36
C GLY A 93 11.99 -1.38 28.35
N ASP A 94 10.81 -0.85 28.72
CA ASP A 94 9.85 -1.58 29.57
C ASP A 94 9.17 -2.73 28.84
N ASN A 95 9.10 -2.61 27.50
CA ASN A 95 8.53 -3.61 26.62
C ASN A 95 9.61 -4.14 25.68
N LYS A 96 9.73 -5.46 25.54
CA LYS A 96 10.71 -6.10 24.63
C LYS A 96 10.59 -5.68 23.16
N LEU A 97 9.42 -5.17 22.76
CA LEU A 97 9.18 -4.66 21.41
C LEU A 97 9.57 -3.19 21.27
N LEU A 98 9.89 -2.46 22.34
CA LEU A 98 10.34 -1.08 22.28
C LEU A 98 11.83 -1.01 22.59
N ASN A 99 12.61 -0.63 21.58
CA ASN A 99 14.03 -0.40 21.73
C ASN A 99 14.50 0.54 20.61
N ALA A 100 14.44 1.84 20.89
CA ALA A 100 14.89 2.88 19.99
C ALA A 100 16.41 2.80 19.73
N ALA A 101 17.18 2.21 20.66
CA ALA A 101 18.63 2.08 20.55
C ALA A 101 19.05 1.23 19.34
N ASP A 102 18.26 0.23 18.95
CA ASP A 102 18.51 -0.58 17.74
C ASP A 102 18.48 0.27 16.46
N TYR A 103 17.57 1.25 16.39
CA TYR A 103 17.48 2.17 15.25
C TYR A 103 18.68 3.13 15.21
N TYR A 104 19.08 3.68 16.36
CA TYR A 104 20.26 4.55 16.43
C TYR A 104 21.58 3.81 16.20
N HIS A 105 21.64 2.53 16.54
CA HIS A 105 22.76 1.68 16.16
C HIS A 105 22.89 1.57 14.63
N ILE A 106 21.78 1.38 13.90
CA ILE A 106 21.77 1.38 12.43
C ILE A 106 22.23 2.74 11.88
N ILE A 107 21.67 3.84 12.40
CA ILE A 107 22.03 5.20 11.99
C ILE A 107 23.51 5.46 12.20
N ASN A 108 24.04 5.17 13.39
CA ASN A 108 25.43 5.42 13.71
C ASN A 108 26.37 4.54 12.86
N SER A 109 25.98 3.28 12.59
CA SER A 109 26.70 2.42 11.65
C SER A 109 26.74 3.01 10.24
N CYS A 110 25.62 3.56 9.75
CA CYS A 110 25.60 4.26 8.47
C CYS A 110 26.52 5.49 8.49
N ASN A 111 26.50 6.28 9.55
CA ASN A 111 27.34 7.48 9.67
C ASN A 111 28.84 7.10 9.64
N PHE A 112 29.25 6.06 10.39
CA PHE A 112 30.62 5.55 10.34
C PHE A 112 31.02 5.03 8.96
N TYR A 113 30.11 4.34 8.27
CA TYR A 113 30.34 3.87 6.90
C TYR A 113 30.60 5.04 5.96
N MET A 114 29.70 6.04 5.95
CA MET A 114 29.78 7.19 5.06
C MET A 114 30.99 8.08 5.34
N ALA A 115 31.46 8.15 6.59
CA ALA A 115 32.67 8.88 6.96
C ALA A 115 33.98 8.21 6.50
N ARG A 116 33.94 6.92 6.12
CA ARG A 116 35.14 6.12 5.81
C ARG A 116 35.18 5.56 4.39
N VAL A 117 34.03 5.45 3.72
CA VAL A 117 33.96 4.86 2.38
C VAL A 117 34.63 5.77 1.35
N ASP A 118 35.55 5.20 0.56
CA ASP A 118 36.21 5.93 -0.53
C ASP A 118 35.36 5.85 -1.81
N THR A 119 34.61 6.92 -2.10
CA THR A 119 33.78 7.04 -3.30
C THR A 119 34.56 7.41 -4.57
N LEU A 120 35.86 7.72 -4.44
CA LEU A 120 36.78 7.96 -5.54
C LEU A 120 37.49 6.68 -6.00
N LEU A 121 37.31 5.57 -5.27
CA LEU A 121 37.83 4.27 -5.66
C LEU A 121 37.19 3.83 -6.97
N GLU A 122 38.02 3.69 -8.00
CA GLU A 122 37.63 3.23 -9.33
C GLU A 122 38.42 2.00 -9.74
N LYS A 123 37.72 1.02 -10.32
CA LYS A 123 38.33 -0.17 -10.92
C LYS A 123 37.81 -0.32 -12.35
N ASN A 124 38.73 -0.36 -13.31
CA ASN A 124 38.41 -0.39 -14.75
C ASN A 124 37.47 0.75 -15.18
N GLY A 125 37.59 1.94 -14.58
CA GLY A 125 36.75 3.11 -14.89
C GLY A 125 35.32 3.04 -14.33
N VAL A 126 35.02 2.06 -13.49
CA VAL A 126 33.74 1.95 -12.77
C VAL A 126 33.97 2.32 -11.31
N PRO A 127 33.25 3.31 -10.76
CA PRO A 127 33.27 3.62 -9.34
C PRO A 127 32.79 2.42 -8.53
N GLU A 128 33.61 1.93 -7.60
CA GLU A 128 33.30 0.70 -6.87
C GLU A 128 32.32 0.92 -5.71
N MET A 129 32.28 2.13 -5.12
CA MET A 129 31.59 2.37 -3.85
C MET A 129 30.42 3.37 -3.91
N LYS A 130 30.15 3.97 -5.09
CA LYS A 130 29.09 4.98 -5.23
C LYS A 130 27.69 4.38 -5.06
N ARG A 131 27.48 3.13 -5.46
CA ARG A 131 26.20 2.42 -5.32
C ARG A 131 25.91 2.15 -3.84
N GLU A 132 26.92 1.66 -3.13
CA GLU A 132 26.87 1.30 -1.72
C GLU A 132 26.67 2.54 -0.85
N TYR A 133 27.44 3.60 -1.11
CA TYR A 133 27.24 4.91 -0.46
C TYR A 133 25.79 5.39 -0.61
N ALA A 134 25.24 5.34 -1.82
CA ALA A 134 23.86 5.76 -2.08
C ALA A 134 22.83 4.91 -1.30
N GLN A 135 23.03 3.60 -1.23
CA GLN A 135 22.09 2.71 -0.50
C GLN A 135 22.25 2.78 1.02
N ILE A 136 23.45 3.02 1.54
CA ILE A 136 23.63 3.25 2.98
C ILE A 136 22.97 4.57 3.40
N GLN A 137 23.04 5.62 2.56
CA GLN A 137 22.26 6.84 2.75
C GLN A 137 20.74 6.54 2.77
N ALA A 138 20.27 5.68 1.86
CA ALA A 138 18.87 5.26 1.78
C ALA A 138 18.42 4.49 3.04
N ILE A 139 19.26 3.59 3.54
CA ILE A 139 18.99 2.84 4.78
C ILE A 139 18.92 3.78 5.98
N ARG A 140 19.86 4.72 6.13
CA ARG A 140 19.79 5.74 7.20
C ARG A 140 18.48 6.53 7.13
N ALA A 141 18.09 6.96 5.92
CA ALA A 141 16.85 7.69 5.70
C ALA A 141 15.61 6.85 6.05
N TRP A 142 15.58 5.58 5.63
CA TRP A 142 14.52 4.64 5.97
C TRP A 142 14.41 4.41 7.49
N THR A 143 15.55 4.30 8.20
CA THR A 143 15.57 4.15 9.65
C THR A 143 15.00 5.37 10.36
N TYR A 144 15.31 6.59 9.88
CA TYR A 144 14.68 7.81 10.39
C TYR A 144 13.18 7.86 10.12
N LEU A 145 12.75 7.47 8.93
CA LEU A 145 11.33 7.35 8.57
C LEU A 145 10.59 6.42 9.55
N GLN A 146 11.17 5.26 9.89
CA GLN A 146 10.56 4.34 10.88
C GLN A 146 10.51 4.97 12.28
N LEU A 147 11.59 5.63 12.72
CA LEU A 147 11.61 6.30 14.03
C LEU A 147 10.55 7.39 14.13
N VAL A 148 10.40 8.23 13.10
CA VAL A 148 9.36 9.29 13.07
C VAL A 148 7.97 8.68 13.10
N ARG A 149 7.73 7.56 12.40
CA ARG A 149 6.44 6.85 12.43
C ARG A 149 6.06 6.35 13.82
N PHE A 150 7.01 5.80 14.57
CA PHE A 150 6.74 5.18 15.87
C PHE A 150 6.84 6.15 17.06
N TYR A 151 7.76 7.12 17.01
CA TYR A 151 8.11 8.01 18.13
C TYR A 151 7.76 9.49 17.85
N GLY A 152 7.31 9.83 16.64
CA GLY A 152 6.85 11.17 16.27
C GLY A 152 7.99 12.18 16.05
N SER A 153 8.79 12.47 17.07
CA SER A 153 9.90 13.44 17.02
C SER A 153 11.20 12.87 17.59
N VAL A 154 12.19 12.78 16.71
CA VAL A 154 13.53 12.14 16.72
C VAL A 154 14.84 12.94 16.88
N PRO A 155 15.92 12.60 17.66
CA PRO A 155 17.18 13.33 17.47
C PRO A 155 17.77 13.02 16.09
N PHE A 156 18.06 14.05 15.30
CA PHE A 156 18.62 13.89 13.96
C PHE A 156 20.14 14.02 13.99
N ILE A 157 20.82 12.92 13.72
CA ILE A 157 22.25 12.70 13.91
C ILE A 157 22.81 12.10 12.63
N THR A 158 23.58 12.90 11.90
CA THR A 158 24.18 12.51 10.62
C THR A 158 25.66 12.22 10.70
N GLU A 159 26.29 12.55 11.84
CA GLU A 159 27.72 12.37 12.08
C GLU A 159 28.00 11.13 12.96
N PRO A 160 29.19 10.51 12.83
CA PRO A 160 29.57 9.39 13.69
C PRO A 160 29.64 9.77 15.17
N VAL A 161 29.02 8.95 16.02
CA VAL A 161 29.06 9.08 17.49
C VAL A 161 30.01 8.01 18.04
N ALA A 162 31.16 8.43 18.56
CA ALA A 162 32.24 7.53 18.99
C ALA A 162 32.37 7.40 20.52
N THR A 163 31.85 8.37 21.28
CA THR A 163 31.99 8.40 22.75
C THR A 163 30.66 8.61 23.45
N THR A 164 30.58 8.17 24.70
CA THR A 164 29.41 8.38 25.57
C THR A 164 29.14 9.87 25.78
N GLU A 165 30.18 10.70 25.89
CA GLU A 165 30.05 12.16 26.04
C GLU A 165 29.37 12.80 24.82
N GLN A 166 29.76 12.41 23.60
CA GLN A 166 29.12 12.86 22.37
C GLN A 166 27.67 12.41 22.30
N ALA A 167 27.40 11.14 22.65
CA ALA A 167 26.05 10.58 22.72
C ALA A 167 25.15 11.40 23.66
N THR A 168 25.57 11.61 24.92
CA THR A 168 24.81 12.40 25.90
C THR A 168 24.58 13.85 25.45
N TYR A 169 25.55 14.46 24.76
CA TYR A 169 25.39 15.82 24.22
C TYR A 169 24.36 15.86 23.09
N LEU A 170 24.47 14.95 22.11
CA LEU A 170 23.61 14.92 20.93
C LEU A 170 22.17 14.55 21.26
N GLU A 171 21.94 13.67 22.23
CA GLU A 171 20.59 13.33 22.67
C GLU A 171 19.76 14.56 23.08
N LYS A 172 20.42 15.55 23.71
CA LYS A 172 19.81 16.79 24.21
C LYS A 172 19.80 17.93 23.20
N ASN A 173 20.84 18.02 22.37
CA ASN A 173 21.10 19.22 21.57
C ASN A 173 20.96 19.00 20.05
N ALA A 174 20.84 17.76 19.58
CA ALA A 174 20.67 17.50 18.15
C ALA A 174 19.35 18.09 17.65
N PRO A 175 19.33 18.60 16.40
CA PRO A 175 18.10 19.03 15.77
C PRO A 175 17.09 17.88 15.71
N ARG A 176 15.81 18.21 15.67
CA ARG A 176 14.73 17.24 15.79
C ARG A 176 14.11 16.98 14.42
N VAL A 177 14.12 15.71 14.01
CA VAL A 177 13.37 15.26 12.83
C VAL A 177 11.99 14.77 13.25
N ASN A 178 10.96 15.17 12.52
CA ASN A 178 9.59 14.78 12.74
C ASN A 178 8.82 14.86 11.41
N LYS A 179 7.52 14.59 11.43
CA LYS A 179 6.71 14.56 10.21
C LYS A 179 6.78 15.85 9.39
N THR A 180 6.97 17.03 9.98
CA THR A 180 6.86 18.32 9.27
C THR A 180 8.13 18.72 8.54
N ASN A 181 9.28 18.14 8.89
CA ASN A 181 10.60 18.47 8.31
C ASN A 181 11.37 17.25 7.77
N LEU A 182 10.76 16.06 7.77
CA LEU A 182 11.44 14.81 7.47
C LEU A 182 12.14 14.80 6.10
N ALA A 183 11.45 15.06 4.99
CA ALA A 183 12.09 14.98 3.68
C ALA A 183 13.16 16.08 3.55
N ASP A 184 12.90 17.29 4.05
CA ASP A 184 13.84 18.41 3.99
C ASP A 184 15.17 18.06 4.70
N MET A 185 15.10 17.55 5.94
CA MET A 185 16.28 17.13 6.70
C MET A 185 16.99 15.93 6.05
N LEU A 186 16.27 14.99 5.46
CA LEU A 186 16.86 13.86 4.74
C LEU A 186 17.58 14.31 3.46
N LEU A 187 17.00 15.26 2.71
CA LEU A 187 17.59 15.84 1.51
C LEU A 187 18.86 16.62 1.86
N GLU A 188 18.80 17.47 2.89
CA GLU A 188 19.97 18.19 3.44
C GLU A 188 21.08 17.23 3.88
N ALA A 189 20.71 16.09 4.46
CA ALA A 189 21.65 15.03 4.85
C ALA A 189 22.23 14.24 3.67
N GLY A 190 21.92 14.60 2.41
CA GLY A 190 22.53 14.01 1.21
C GLY A 190 21.67 12.97 0.48
N LEU A 191 20.39 12.78 0.84
CA LEU A 191 19.53 11.78 0.18
C LEU A 191 19.31 12.08 -1.30
N TYR A 192 19.21 13.36 -1.70
CA TYR A 192 19.08 13.72 -3.12
C TYR A 192 20.31 13.32 -3.92
N ARG A 193 21.50 13.56 -3.37
CA ARG A 193 22.75 13.15 -4.01
C ARG A 193 22.81 11.63 -4.18
N ALA A 194 22.38 10.88 -3.17
CA ALA A 194 22.27 9.43 -3.27
C ALA A 194 21.26 8.98 -4.35
N TYR A 195 20.12 9.67 -4.48
CA TYR A 195 19.15 9.42 -5.54
C TYR A 195 19.76 9.58 -6.94
N GLU A 196 20.51 10.67 -7.19
CA GLU A 196 21.22 10.88 -8.45
C GLU A 196 22.23 9.75 -8.75
N LEU A 197 22.99 9.34 -7.73
CA LEU A 197 23.95 8.25 -7.85
C LEU A 197 23.26 6.93 -8.17
N GLN A 198 22.12 6.64 -7.53
CA GLN A 198 21.34 5.44 -7.83
C GLN A 198 20.82 5.47 -9.28
N LYS A 199 20.32 6.62 -9.76
CA LYS A 199 19.88 6.77 -11.16
C LYS A 199 21.01 6.55 -12.15
N GLN A 200 22.21 7.05 -11.83
CA GLN A 200 23.36 6.95 -12.72
C GLN A 200 24.00 5.55 -12.73
N TYR A 201 24.13 4.91 -11.56
CA TYR A 201 24.93 3.69 -11.41
C TYR A 201 24.10 2.45 -11.08
N GLY A 202 22.83 2.57 -10.73
CA GLY A 202 21.98 1.49 -10.24
C GLY A 202 22.20 1.18 -8.75
N MET A 203 21.56 0.11 -8.28
CA MET A 203 21.71 -0.41 -6.91
C MET A 203 22.79 -1.51 -6.84
N PRO A 204 23.43 -1.73 -5.68
CA PRO A 204 24.33 -2.85 -5.45
C PRO A 204 23.60 -4.19 -5.67
N ASN A 205 24.29 -5.12 -6.33
CA ASN A 205 23.84 -6.49 -6.50
C ASN A 205 25.06 -7.42 -6.51
N TYR A 206 25.16 -8.24 -5.47
CA TYR A 206 26.25 -9.19 -5.24
C TYR A 206 25.85 -10.62 -5.59
N GLY A 207 24.76 -10.81 -6.35
CA GLY A 207 24.19 -12.11 -6.65
C GLY A 207 23.28 -12.60 -5.53
N GLU A 208 23.39 -13.88 -5.19
CA GLU A 208 22.49 -14.54 -4.24
C GLU A 208 23.20 -14.93 -2.94
N ILE A 209 22.51 -14.77 -1.80
CA ILE A 209 22.94 -15.26 -0.49
C ILE A 209 22.11 -16.49 -0.08
N ASN A 210 22.76 -17.50 0.49
CA ASN A 210 22.08 -18.70 1.02
C ASN A 210 21.80 -18.51 2.52
N ASN A 211 20.54 -18.64 2.92
CA ASN A 211 20.12 -18.53 4.32
C ASN A 211 19.96 -19.88 5.04
N GLY A 212 20.29 -20.98 4.37
CA GLY A 212 20.18 -22.36 4.85
C GLY A 212 18.97 -23.12 4.32
N TYR A 213 17.99 -22.42 3.77
CA TYR A 213 16.81 -23.03 3.14
C TYR A 213 16.69 -22.65 1.67
N SER A 214 17.02 -21.41 1.33
CA SER A 214 16.85 -20.86 -0.01
C SER A 214 17.90 -19.80 -0.34
N ARG A 215 17.96 -19.42 -1.61
CA ARG A 215 18.85 -18.38 -2.14
C ARG A 215 18.08 -17.09 -2.38
N TYR A 216 18.61 -15.97 -1.91
CA TYR A 216 17.98 -14.66 -1.98
C TYR A 216 18.84 -13.69 -2.76
N THR A 217 18.26 -12.95 -3.71
CA THR A 217 19.01 -11.88 -4.36
C THR A 217 19.35 -10.77 -3.36
N THR A 218 20.61 -10.34 -3.39
CA THR A 218 21.11 -9.25 -2.55
C THR A 218 20.57 -7.89 -2.97
N LEU A 219 20.08 -7.74 -4.21
CA LEU A 219 19.47 -6.50 -4.70
C LEU A 219 18.28 -6.05 -3.82
N ARG A 220 17.44 -7.00 -3.40
CA ARG A 220 16.24 -6.76 -2.58
C ARG A 220 16.56 -6.48 -1.10
N MET A 221 17.82 -6.59 -0.68
CA MET A 221 18.27 -6.21 0.65
C MET A 221 18.55 -4.70 0.77
N PHE A 222 18.52 -3.98 -0.34
CA PHE A 222 18.68 -2.52 -0.38
C PHE A 222 17.33 -1.88 -0.75
N VAL A 223 17.11 -0.65 -0.27
CA VAL A 223 15.84 0.06 -0.46
C VAL A 223 15.96 1.07 -1.60
N PRO A 224 15.12 1.01 -2.65
CA PRO A 224 15.13 2.03 -3.68
C PRO A 224 14.83 3.41 -3.08
N ILE A 225 15.67 4.39 -3.39
CA ILE A 225 15.60 5.73 -2.76
C ILE A 225 14.27 6.43 -3.06
N GLN A 226 13.66 6.18 -4.22
CA GLN A 226 12.33 6.71 -4.54
C GLN A 226 11.26 6.31 -3.51
N LEU A 227 11.32 5.09 -2.97
CA LEU A 227 10.30 4.63 -2.01
C LEU A 227 10.41 5.41 -0.69
N VAL A 228 11.63 5.59 -0.17
CA VAL A 228 11.87 6.35 1.06
C VAL A 228 11.54 7.83 0.88
N LEU A 229 11.94 8.40 -0.25
CA LEU A 229 11.71 9.82 -0.55
C LEU A 229 10.23 10.11 -0.80
N GLY A 230 9.53 9.25 -1.55
CA GLY A 230 8.10 9.36 -1.77
C GLY A 230 7.31 9.27 -0.46
N ASP A 231 7.66 8.32 0.42
CA ASP A 231 7.07 8.20 1.74
C ASP A 231 7.31 9.43 2.63
N ALA A 232 8.53 9.99 2.59
CA ALA A 232 8.87 11.19 3.34
C ALA A 232 8.07 12.41 2.86
N TYR A 233 7.93 12.58 1.53
CA TYR A 233 7.08 13.62 0.96
C TYR A 233 5.61 13.42 1.30
N LEU A 234 5.12 12.19 1.24
CA LEU A 234 3.74 11.86 1.56
C LEU A 234 3.42 12.15 3.03
N MET A 235 4.33 11.81 3.96
CA MET A 235 4.21 12.16 5.38
C MET A 235 4.24 13.67 5.66
N GLN A 236 4.89 14.46 4.80
CA GLN A 236 4.90 15.93 4.86
C GLN A 236 3.76 16.59 4.08
N ASN A 237 2.78 15.83 3.58
CA ASN A 237 1.69 16.32 2.74
C ASN A 237 2.16 16.99 1.43
N GLN A 238 3.37 16.69 0.96
CA GLN A 238 3.91 17.15 -0.32
C GLN A 238 3.46 16.22 -1.45
N TYR A 239 2.13 16.17 -1.68
CA TYR A 239 1.46 15.18 -2.53
C TYR A 239 2.00 15.12 -3.96
N GLN A 240 2.25 16.28 -4.59
CA GLN A 240 2.82 16.31 -5.94
C GLN A 240 4.20 15.67 -6.00
N LYS A 241 5.11 16.02 -5.07
CA LYS A 241 6.46 15.44 -5.06
C LYS A 241 6.42 13.94 -4.75
N ALA A 242 5.52 13.51 -3.87
CA ALA A 242 5.31 12.09 -3.59
C ALA A 242 4.85 11.35 -4.86
N ALA A 243 3.81 11.84 -5.53
CA ALA A 243 3.28 11.25 -6.76
C ALA A 243 4.32 11.18 -7.87
N GLU A 244 5.08 12.27 -8.10
CA GLU A 244 6.17 12.31 -9.08
C GLU A 244 7.26 11.28 -8.76
N THR A 245 7.63 11.14 -7.48
CA THR A 245 8.68 10.20 -7.04
C THR A 245 8.24 8.74 -7.18
N TYR A 246 6.99 8.43 -6.83
CA TYR A 246 6.44 7.09 -7.01
C TYR A 246 6.29 6.74 -8.49
N TYR A 247 5.78 7.66 -9.29
CA TYR A 247 5.66 7.51 -10.74
C TYR A 247 7.02 7.25 -11.39
N ASP A 248 8.05 8.00 -11.00
CA ASP A 248 9.41 7.80 -11.47
C ASP A 248 9.89 6.35 -11.25
N TYR A 249 9.68 5.78 -10.07
CA TYR A 249 9.98 4.37 -9.82
C TYR A 249 9.14 3.42 -10.67
N LEU A 250 7.83 3.63 -10.76
CA LEU A 250 6.91 2.77 -11.53
C LEU A 250 7.27 2.75 -13.03
N THR A 251 7.72 3.88 -13.58
CA THR A 251 8.16 3.97 -14.98
C THR A 251 9.53 3.36 -15.23
N ASP A 252 10.52 3.63 -14.37
CA ASP A 252 11.87 3.03 -14.45
C ASP A 252 11.82 1.50 -14.46
N THR A 253 10.93 0.95 -13.63
CA THR A 253 10.78 -0.49 -13.43
C THR A 253 9.67 -1.10 -14.28
N LYS A 254 8.96 -0.29 -15.08
CA LYS A 254 7.85 -0.68 -15.95
C LYS A 254 6.73 -1.44 -15.21
N ILE A 255 6.41 -1.04 -13.99
CA ILE A 255 5.33 -1.62 -13.17
C ILE A 255 4.01 -0.92 -13.49
N GLY A 256 3.14 -1.56 -14.28
CA GLY A 256 1.80 -1.05 -14.63
C GLY A 256 0.68 -1.50 -13.69
N SER A 257 0.94 -2.55 -12.92
CA SER A 257 0.08 -3.13 -11.88
C SER A 257 0.96 -3.87 -10.87
N PRO A 258 0.52 -4.06 -9.61
CA PRO A 258 1.23 -4.93 -8.66
C PRO A 258 1.44 -6.37 -9.20
N ASN A 259 0.56 -6.88 -10.07
CA ASN A 259 0.70 -8.19 -10.71
C ASN A 259 0.18 -8.19 -12.17
N ASP A 260 0.87 -8.93 -13.02
CA ASP A 260 0.51 -9.14 -14.44
C ASP A 260 -0.48 -10.31 -14.63
N ARG A 261 -0.86 -11.03 -13.56
CA ARG A 261 -1.85 -12.12 -13.61
C ARG A 261 -3.26 -11.57 -13.35
N ASN A 262 -4.20 -11.93 -14.23
CA ASN A 262 -5.59 -11.45 -14.20
C ASN A 262 -6.47 -12.07 -13.09
N GLU A 263 -6.03 -13.18 -12.46
CA GLU A 263 -6.76 -13.87 -11.38
C GLU A 263 -5.78 -14.42 -10.33
N VAL A 264 -5.73 -13.80 -9.15
CA VAL A 264 -4.84 -14.21 -8.03
C VAL A 264 -5.49 -15.25 -7.12
N PHE A 265 -6.82 -15.34 -7.15
CA PHE A 265 -7.60 -16.42 -6.57
C PHE A 265 -8.39 -17.13 -7.66
N LYS A 266 -8.49 -18.45 -7.58
CA LYS A 266 -9.25 -19.26 -8.57
C LYS A 266 -10.54 -19.75 -7.97
N VAL A 267 -11.64 -19.51 -8.69
CA VAL A 267 -12.95 -20.04 -8.36
C VAL A 267 -12.99 -21.53 -8.68
N GLY A 268 -13.29 -22.34 -7.66
CA GLY A 268 -13.74 -23.72 -7.79
C GLY A 268 -15.22 -23.85 -7.41
N TYR A 269 -15.78 -25.04 -7.63
CA TYR A 269 -17.15 -25.37 -7.25
C TYR A 269 -17.19 -26.72 -6.54
N GLU A 270 -18.11 -26.84 -5.60
CA GLU A 270 -18.48 -28.10 -4.97
C GLU A 270 -19.74 -28.63 -5.63
N THR A 271 -19.85 -29.95 -5.81
CA THR A 271 -21.03 -30.58 -6.39
C THR A 271 -21.74 -31.46 -5.38
N ASN A 272 -23.08 -31.41 -5.35
CA ASN A 272 -23.90 -32.34 -4.61
C ASN A 272 -23.70 -33.76 -5.14
N TYR A 273 -23.21 -34.66 -4.28
CA TYR A 273 -22.91 -36.06 -4.66
C TYR A 273 -24.15 -36.83 -5.17
N ARG A 274 -25.36 -36.37 -4.84
CA ARG A 274 -26.63 -37.05 -5.18
C ARG A 274 -27.18 -36.71 -6.56
N ASP A 275 -26.96 -35.50 -7.07
CA ASP A 275 -27.57 -35.01 -8.32
C ASP A 275 -26.58 -34.29 -9.25
N GLY A 276 -25.34 -34.07 -8.83
CA GLY A 276 -24.31 -33.40 -9.62
C GLY A 276 -24.47 -31.89 -9.75
N GLN A 277 -25.46 -31.27 -9.08
CA GLN A 277 -25.65 -29.82 -9.10
C GLN A 277 -24.58 -29.10 -8.28
N ILE A 278 -24.26 -27.86 -8.66
CA ILE A 278 -23.34 -27.01 -7.90
C ILE A 278 -23.97 -26.72 -6.53
N ALA A 279 -23.25 -27.08 -5.47
CA ALA A 279 -23.65 -26.91 -4.08
C ALA A 279 -23.10 -25.60 -3.46
N GLY A 280 -22.03 -25.04 -4.04
CA GLY A 280 -21.40 -23.80 -3.61
C GLY A 280 -20.10 -23.53 -4.36
N TYR A 281 -19.59 -22.31 -4.22
CA TYR A 281 -18.33 -21.87 -4.82
C TYR A 281 -17.22 -21.72 -3.77
N THR A 282 -15.97 -21.85 -4.21
CA THR A 282 -14.80 -21.75 -3.33
C THR A 282 -13.64 -21.01 -3.98
N LEU A 283 -12.84 -20.29 -3.21
CA LEU A 283 -11.61 -19.62 -3.68
C LEU A 283 -10.38 -20.39 -3.23
N ARG A 284 -9.39 -20.51 -4.11
CA ARG A 284 -8.10 -21.15 -3.83
C ARG A 284 -6.97 -20.12 -3.72
N SER A 285 -6.16 -20.20 -2.66
CA SER A 285 -5.11 -19.22 -2.34
C SER A 285 -3.73 -19.45 -2.99
N ASN A 286 -3.56 -20.46 -3.85
CA ASN A 286 -2.24 -20.85 -4.36
C ASN A 286 -1.48 -19.70 -5.04
N ASP A 287 -2.13 -19.02 -5.99
CA ASP A 287 -1.49 -17.94 -6.75
C ASP A 287 -1.26 -16.69 -5.88
N TRP A 288 -2.10 -16.46 -4.86
CA TRP A 288 -1.86 -15.46 -3.82
C TRP A 288 -0.62 -15.76 -2.98
N ALA A 289 -0.47 -17.01 -2.53
CA ALA A 289 0.68 -17.43 -1.74
C ALA A 289 2.01 -17.18 -2.49
N GLU A 290 2.03 -17.34 -3.82
CA GLU A 290 3.20 -17.00 -4.64
C GLU A 290 3.56 -15.52 -4.58
N CYS A 291 2.59 -14.61 -4.47
CA CYS A 291 2.85 -13.16 -4.39
C CYS A 291 3.66 -12.77 -3.15
N MET A 292 3.62 -13.61 -2.12
CA MET A 292 4.27 -13.37 -0.83
C MET A 292 5.58 -14.15 -0.67
N LYS A 293 5.86 -15.11 -1.55
CA LYS A 293 7.13 -15.84 -1.54
C LYS A 293 8.30 -14.94 -1.94
N PHE A 294 9.50 -15.38 -1.59
CA PHE A 294 10.74 -14.66 -1.90
C PHE A 294 11.11 -14.74 -3.40
N ASN A 295 11.98 -13.82 -3.83
CA ASN A 295 12.45 -13.67 -5.21
C ASN A 295 11.36 -13.42 -6.27
N THR A 296 10.13 -13.14 -5.85
CA THR A 296 9.09 -12.67 -6.75
C THR A 296 9.30 -11.19 -7.05
N ASP A 297 8.79 -10.74 -8.20
CA ASP A 297 8.87 -9.32 -8.55
C ASP A 297 7.97 -8.44 -7.67
N GLU A 298 7.15 -9.01 -6.79
CA GLU A 298 6.33 -8.29 -5.81
C GLU A 298 7.19 -7.63 -4.71
N GLN A 299 8.27 -8.29 -4.28
CA GLN A 299 9.10 -7.83 -3.17
C GLN A 299 10.15 -6.80 -3.63
N LEU A 300 10.05 -5.58 -3.10
CA LEU A 300 10.93 -4.46 -3.47
C LEU A 300 12.06 -4.23 -2.46
N PHE A 301 11.80 -4.42 -1.17
CA PHE A 301 12.78 -4.32 -0.10
C PHE A 301 12.44 -5.31 1.02
N VAL A 302 13.42 -6.15 1.41
CA VAL A 302 13.25 -7.20 2.42
C VAL A 302 14.42 -7.23 3.39
N THR A 303 14.16 -7.68 4.62
CA THR A 303 15.19 -8.22 5.51
C THR A 303 15.10 -9.75 5.52
N ILE A 304 16.25 -10.43 5.50
CA ILE A 304 16.32 -11.89 5.34
C ILE A 304 16.58 -12.54 6.70
N GLY A 305 15.87 -13.62 7.02
CA GLY A 305 16.14 -14.49 8.16
C GLY A 305 16.88 -15.76 7.75
N ALA A 306 17.50 -16.43 8.72
CA ALA A 306 18.19 -17.71 8.53
C ALA A 306 17.28 -18.90 8.90
N ALA A 307 17.54 -20.04 8.29
CA ALA A 307 16.83 -21.29 8.56
C ALA A 307 17.25 -21.96 9.88
N ASN A 308 18.39 -21.55 10.42
CA ASN A 308 18.90 -21.99 11.70
C ASN A 308 19.83 -20.93 12.30
N SER A 309 20.12 -21.06 13.60
CA SER A 309 20.93 -20.11 14.35
C SER A 309 22.43 -20.13 14.01
N THR A 310 22.95 -21.18 13.36
CA THR A 310 24.37 -21.23 12.97
C THR A 310 24.64 -20.41 11.70
N MET A 311 23.62 -20.19 10.87
CA MET A 311 23.71 -19.42 9.63
C MET A 311 23.30 -17.95 9.78
N GLY A 312 22.55 -17.62 10.83
CA GLY A 312 22.16 -16.23 11.10
C GLY A 312 20.99 -16.13 12.06
N LYS A 313 20.39 -14.94 12.13
CA LYS A 313 19.23 -14.70 12.98
C LYS A 313 18.00 -15.36 12.36
N MET A 314 17.32 -16.19 13.13
CA MET A 314 16.03 -16.75 12.76
C MET A 314 14.94 -15.72 13.07
N LEU A 315 14.06 -15.42 12.11
CA LEU A 315 12.99 -14.42 12.22
C LEU A 315 11.63 -15.09 12.51
N THR A 316 11.58 -15.93 13.54
CA THR A 316 10.40 -16.73 13.89
C THR A 316 9.38 -16.00 14.77
N ASP A 317 9.77 -14.86 15.33
CA ASP A 317 9.01 -14.10 16.32
C ASP A 317 7.66 -13.58 15.79
N VAL A 318 7.62 -13.17 14.52
CA VAL A 318 6.37 -12.70 13.89
C VAL A 318 5.36 -13.84 13.76
N ALA A 319 5.78 -14.96 13.14
CA ALA A 319 4.93 -16.14 13.00
C ALA A 319 4.47 -16.70 14.35
N GLN A 320 5.36 -16.72 15.36
CA GLN A 320 5.02 -17.13 16.72
C GLN A 320 3.96 -16.23 17.35
N THR A 321 4.05 -14.91 17.18
CA THR A 321 3.08 -13.98 17.77
C THR A 321 1.70 -14.09 17.09
N PHE A 322 1.67 -14.52 15.83
CA PHE A 322 0.44 -14.76 15.08
C PHE A 322 -0.17 -16.16 15.24
N GLY A 323 0.42 -17.03 16.06
CA GLY A 323 -0.18 -18.33 16.39
C GLY A 323 0.56 -19.55 15.85
N PHE A 324 1.80 -19.43 15.39
CA PHE A 324 2.56 -20.58 14.91
C PHE A 324 3.64 -21.02 15.89
N LYS A 325 3.56 -22.27 16.34
CA LYS A 325 4.69 -22.92 17.00
C LYS A 325 5.75 -23.23 15.94
N THR A 326 7.01 -22.85 16.20
CA THR A 326 8.12 -23.08 15.27
C THR A 326 9.11 -24.11 15.82
N SER A 327 9.71 -24.92 14.95
CA SER A 327 10.81 -25.82 15.32
C SER A 327 11.83 -25.90 14.18
N SER A 328 13.13 -25.87 14.50
CA SER A 328 14.19 -25.88 13.49
C SER A 328 14.93 -27.21 13.42
N THR A 329 15.24 -27.65 12.21
CA THR A 329 16.12 -28.78 11.92
C THR A 329 17.39 -28.30 11.21
N VAL A 330 18.52 -28.96 11.47
CA VAL A 330 19.82 -28.63 10.88
C VAL A 330 20.45 -29.91 10.32
N SER A 331 20.93 -29.84 9.08
CA SER A 331 21.75 -30.86 8.42
C SER A 331 22.90 -30.19 7.67
N GLY A 332 24.08 -30.16 8.29
CA GLY A 332 25.24 -29.45 7.75
C GLY A 332 24.97 -27.94 7.58
N SER A 333 25.16 -27.43 6.36
CA SER A 333 24.88 -26.03 5.99
C SER A 333 23.45 -25.80 5.48
N SER A 334 22.55 -26.76 5.69
CA SER A 334 21.13 -26.65 5.35
C SER A 334 20.27 -26.77 6.61
N GLY A 335 19.12 -26.11 6.61
CA GLY A 335 18.15 -26.22 7.68
C GLY A 335 16.76 -25.87 7.21
N SER A 336 15.77 -26.15 8.05
CA SER A 336 14.39 -25.73 7.83
C SER A 336 13.73 -25.40 9.15
N VAL A 337 12.79 -24.46 9.11
CA VAL A 337 11.89 -24.15 10.21
C VAL A 337 10.51 -24.70 9.84
N SER A 338 10.04 -25.67 10.61
CA SER A 338 8.65 -26.09 10.56
C SER A 338 7.78 -25.12 11.36
N VAL A 339 6.57 -24.88 10.85
CA VAL A 339 5.54 -24.05 11.48
C VAL A 339 4.30 -24.91 11.68
N GLU A 340 3.67 -24.80 12.85
CA GLU A 340 2.44 -25.52 13.19
C GLU A 340 1.48 -24.53 13.86
N PRO A 341 0.26 -24.33 13.33
CA PRO A 341 -0.76 -23.54 14.01
C PRO A 341 -1.00 -24.08 15.43
N ASN A 342 -0.96 -23.19 16.41
CA ASN A 342 -1.16 -23.52 17.81
C ASN A 342 -1.86 -22.38 18.56
N GLU A 343 -2.99 -22.67 19.18
CA GLU A 343 -3.83 -21.70 19.87
C GLU A 343 -3.08 -20.96 20.98
N SER A 344 -2.15 -21.62 21.68
CA SER A 344 -1.39 -21.03 22.80
C SER A 344 -0.37 -19.98 22.35
N TYR A 345 -0.12 -19.89 21.04
CA TYR A 345 0.76 -18.88 20.44
C TYR A 345 -0.04 -17.70 19.84
N GLN A 346 -1.38 -17.80 19.76
CA GLN A 346 -2.24 -16.83 19.08
C GLN A 346 -2.43 -15.57 19.93
N GLN A 347 -1.43 -14.69 19.93
CA GLN A 347 -1.46 -13.43 20.69
C GLN A 347 -2.19 -12.32 19.93
N ILE A 348 -2.09 -12.29 18.60
CA ILE A 348 -2.78 -11.32 17.75
C ILE A 348 -3.65 -12.06 16.74
N LEU A 349 -4.91 -11.64 16.63
CA LEU A 349 -5.94 -12.19 15.75
C LEU A 349 -6.45 -11.10 14.80
N PRO A 350 -7.04 -11.46 13.65
CA PRO A 350 -7.80 -10.50 12.85
C PRO A 350 -8.96 -9.90 13.66
N SER A 351 -9.16 -8.59 13.55
CA SER A 351 -10.25 -7.89 14.23
C SER A 351 -11.60 -8.14 13.55
N LYS A 352 -12.70 -7.94 14.29
CA LYS A 352 -14.06 -8.03 13.72
C LYS A 352 -14.24 -7.03 12.56
N ASN A 353 -13.64 -5.84 12.66
CA ASN A 353 -13.69 -4.84 11.61
C ASN A 353 -13.06 -5.37 10.32
N TYR A 354 -11.84 -5.93 10.40
CA TYR A 354 -11.15 -6.51 9.25
C TYR A 354 -11.97 -7.64 8.60
N LEU A 355 -12.53 -8.55 9.41
CA LEU A 355 -13.37 -9.63 8.89
C LEU A 355 -14.59 -9.08 8.14
N SER A 356 -15.31 -8.13 8.75
CA SER A 356 -16.50 -7.53 8.13
C SER A 356 -16.18 -6.71 6.88
N LEU A 357 -14.98 -6.10 6.80
CA LEU A 357 -14.56 -5.37 5.62
C LEU A 357 -14.33 -6.33 4.43
N ASN A 358 -13.72 -7.49 4.69
CA ASN A 358 -13.56 -8.53 3.68
C ASN A 358 -14.91 -9.11 3.25
N GLU A 359 -15.83 -9.34 4.20
CA GLU A 359 -17.20 -9.84 3.94
C GLU A 359 -18.04 -8.89 3.08
N GLN A 360 -17.75 -7.58 3.09
CA GLN A 360 -18.43 -6.59 2.26
C GLN A 360 -17.95 -6.52 0.81
N GLN A 361 -16.88 -7.25 0.46
CA GLN A 361 -16.40 -7.30 -0.91
C GLN A 361 -17.17 -8.35 -1.71
N HIS A 362 -17.21 -8.20 -3.03
CA HIS A 362 -17.93 -9.11 -3.92
C HIS A 362 -16.98 -9.71 -4.93
N TYR A 363 -16.78 -11.03 -4.87
CA TYR A 363 -15.97 -11.72 -5.87
C TYR A 363 -16.74 -11.85 -7.17
N CYS A 364 -16.07 -11.56 -8.29
CA CYS A 364 -16.65 -11.64 -9.61
C CYS A 364 -15.72 -12.29 -10.63
N LYS A 365 -16.32 -12.84 -11.69
CA LYS A 365 -15.58 -13.44 -12.80
C LYS A 365 -16.22 -13.06 -14.12
N TRP A 366 -15.38 -12.83 -15.12
CA TRP A 366 -15.83 -12.63 -16.49
C TRP A 366 -16.09 -13.97 -17.19
N GLU A 367 -17.17 -14.04 -17.96
CA GLU A 367 -17.46 -15.15 -18.88
C GLU A 367 -17.87 -14.62 -20.26
N SER A 368 -17.43 -15.32 -21.31
CA SER A 368 -17.90 -15.11 -22.68
C SER A 368 -18.57 -16.38 -23.18
N GLN A 369 -19.86 -16.30 -23.46
CA GLN A 369 -20.63 -17.39 -24.08
C GLN A 369 -21.26 -16.90 -25.37
N ASN A 370 -20.97 -17.59 -26.49
CA ASN A 370 -21.51 -17.27 -27.83
C ASN A 370 -21.30 -15.80 -28.27
N GLY A 371 -20.21 -15.17 -27.84
CA GLY A 371 -19.89 -13.77 -28.17
C GLY A 371 -20.61 -12.73 -27.30
N VAL A 372 -21.38 -13.16 -26.30
CA VAL A 372 -21.93 -12.29 -25.25
C VAL A 372 -21.00 -12.34 -24.05
N GLU A 373 -20.45 -11.20 -23.68
CA GLU A 373 -19.60 -11.02 -22.51
C GLU A 373 -20.46 -10.61 -21.30
N THR A 374 -20.32 -11.31 -20.18
CA THR A 374 -21.00 -10.99 -18.92
C THR A 374 -20.05 -11.12 -17.74
N ILE A 375 -20.31 -10.36 -16.68
CA ILE A 375 -19.68 -10.57 -15.39
C ILE A 375 -20.63 -11.35 -14.48
N ILE A 376 -20.10 -12.32 -13.75
CA ILE A 376 -20.83 -13.13 -12.78
C ILE A 376 -20.33 -12.75 -11.40
N TYR A 377 -21.26 -12.41 -10.50
CA TYR A 377 -20.98 -12.22 -9.08
C TYR A 377 -21.36 -13.48 -8.32
N PHE A 378 -20.52 -13.87 -7.37
CA PHE A 378 -20.73 -15.06 -6.54
C PHE A 378 -21.21 -14.63 -5.15
N ASP A 379 -22.49 -14.87 -4.85
CA ASP A 379 -23.10 -14.45 -3.58
C ASP A 379 -22.43 -15.10 -2.34
N ASP A 380 -21.88 -16.30 -2.48
CA ASP A 380 -21.19 -17.04 -1.41
C ASP A 380 -19.70 -16.68 -1.27
N LEU A 381 -19.16 -15.81 -2.13
CA LEU A 381 -17.74 -15.45 -2.14
C LEU A 381 -17.52 -13.94 -1.88
N ALA A 382 -16.69 -13.67 -0.89
CA ALA A 382 -16.26 -12.32 -0.53
C ALA A 382 -14.80 -12.04 -0.99
N ASP A 383 -14.05 -11.19 -0.29
CA ASP A 383 -12.65 -10.93 -0.63
C ASP A 383 -11.78 -12.19 -0.49
N GLY A 384 -11.12 -12.59 -1.58
CA GLY A 384 -10.19 -13.71 -1.62
C GLY A 384 -9.02 -13.57 -0.64
N ARG A 385 -8.56 -12.33 -0.41
CA ARG A 385 -7.37 -12.03 0.42
C ARG A 385 -7.58 -12.40 1.88
N LEU A 386 -8.83 -12.43 2.36
CA LEU A 386 -9.14 -12.94 3.69
C LEU A 386 -8.59 -14.35 3.88
N TYR A 387 -8.79 -15.23 2.90
CA TYR A 387 -8.37 -16.63 2.97
C TYR A 387 -6.86 -16.81 2.80
N GLY A 388 -6.19 -15.86 2.15
CA GLY A 388 -4.74 -15.85 1.98
C GLY A 388 -3.97 -15.06 3.03
N THR A 389 -4.66 -14.46 4.00
CA THR A 389 -4.05 -13.60 5.03
C THR A 389 -4.49 -14.01 6.44
N ALA A 390 -5.75 -14.43 6.60
CA ALA A 390 -6.33 -14.87 7.86
C ALA A 390 -7.28 -16.08 7.64
N PRO A 391 -6.77 -17.21 7.11
CA PRO A 391 -7.57 -18.41 6.91
C PRO A 391 -8.17 -18.94 8.22
N GLU A 392 -9.32 -19.60 8.11
CA GLU A 392 -9.88 -20.36 9.23
C GLU A 392 -9.09 -21.66 9.43
N TYR A 393 -8.81 -21.99 10.69
CA TYR A 393 -8.13 -23.21 11.08
C TYR A 393 -8.84 -23.85 12.27
N GLU A 394 -8.91 -25.18 12.29
CA GLU A 394 -9.40 -25.95 13.42
C GLU A 394 -8.21 -26.45 14.25
N PHE A 395 -8.04 -25.89 15.44
CA PHE A 395 -6.96 -26.25 16.36
C PHE A 395 -7.15 -27.65 16.94
N THR A 396 -6.11 -28.23 17.54
CA THR A 396 -6.11 -29.63 18.05
C THR A 396 -7.23 -29.89 19.08
N ARG A 397 -7.73 -28.86 19.76
CA ARG A 397 -8.84 -28.93 20.71
C ARG A 397 -10.25 -28.87 20.07
N GLY A 398 -10.34 -28.75 18.75
CA GLY A 398 -11.60 -28.60 18.00
C GLY A 398 -12.12 -27.16 17.91
N GLU A 399 -11.37 -26.19 18.45
CA GLU A 399 -11.73 -24.77 18.35
C GLU A 399 -11.40 -24.26 16.94
N LYS A 400 -12.38 -23.62 16.30
CA LYS A 400 -12.20 -22.94 15.02
C LYS A 400 -11.91 -21.46 15.24
N SER A 401 -10.83 -20.98 14.66
CA SER A 401 -10.46 -19.57 14.72
C SER A 401 -9.59 -19.21 13.51
N ARG A 402 -9.52 -17.91 13.18
CA ARG A 402 -8.72 -17.41 12.06
C ARG A 402 -7.30 -17.09 12.51
N ILE A 403 -6.32 -17.57 11.76
CA ILE A 403 -4.90 -17.41 12.06
C ILE A 403 -4.23 -16.52 11.01
N ILE A 404 -3.41 -15.55 11.41
CA ILE A 404 -2.71 -14.64 10.48
C ILE A 404 -1.50 -15.38 9.89
N ASP A 405 -1.53 -15.76 8.63
CA ASP A 405 -0.55 -16.70 8.04
C ASP A 405 0.52 -16.05 7.15
N LYS A 406 0.52 -14.72 6.98
CA LYS A 406 1.39 -13.99 6.04
C LYS A 406 2.91 -14.22 6.21
N TYR A 407 3.34 -14.71 7.38
CA TYR A 407 4.75 -15.04 7.71
C TYR A 407 5.00 -16.55 7.87
N ALA A 408 3.95 -17.35 7.77
CA ALA A 408 3.93 -18.81 7.80
C ALA A 408 2.87 -19.29 6.81
N ILE A 409 3.07 -18.99 5.52
CA ILE A 409 2.02 -18.96 4.51
C ILE A 409 1.46 -20.34 4.21
N GLY A 410 0.13 -20.43 4.24
CA GLY A 410 -0.60 -21.61 3.83
C GLY A 410 -0.72 -21.71 2.31
N SER A 411 -0.33 -22.86 1.77
CA SER A 411 -0.62 -23.24 0.38
C SER A 411 -1.83 -24.18 0.35
N MET A 412 -2.58 -24.17 -0.75
CA MET A 412 -3.74 -25.04 -0.98
C MET A 412 -4.90 -24.84 0.00
N LEU A 413 -5.13 -23.59 0.43
CA LEU A 413 -6.27 -23.23 1.26
C LEU A 413 -7.51 -22.91 0.41
N TYR A 414 -8.68 -23.24 0.96
CA TYR A 414 -9.99 -23.08 0.33
C TYR A 414 -10.92 -22.23 1.21
N SER A 415 -11.82 -21.45 0.59
CA SER A 415 -12.75 -20.60 1.35
C SER A 415 -13.90 -21.36 2.01
N SER A 416 -14.32 -22.49 1.43
CA SER A 416 -15.51 -23.27 1.84
C SER A 416 -15.22 -24.45 2.75
N THR A 417 -13.98 -24.95 2.76
CA THR A 417 -13.63 -26.22 3.42
C THR A 417 -12.34 -26.10 4.22
N SER A 418 -12.50 -25.95 5.54
CA SER A 418 -11.45 -26.22 6.53
C SER A 418 -11.32 -27.73 6.82
N TRP A 419 -11.80 -28.62 5.94
CA TRP A 419 -11.65 -30.07 6.11
C TRP A 419 -10.17 -30.43 5.94
N GLY A 420 -9.45 -30.50 7.07
CA GLY A 420 -8.11 -31.05 7.12
C GLY A 420 -7.04 -30.15 6.52
N ALA A 421 -7.06 -28.85 6.85
CA ALA A 421 -5.83 -28.06 6.74
C ALA A 421 -4.75 -28.73 7.60
N SER A 422 -3.92 -29.58 7.00
CA SER A 422 -2.85 -30.25 7.73
C SER A 422 -1.78 -29.21 8.08
N SER A 423 -1.06 -29.40 9.19
CA SER A 423 0.08 -28.54 9.53
C SER A 423 1.12 -28.46 8.39
N ASN A 424 1.16 -29.43 7.49
CA ASN A 424 2.04 -29.46 6.31
C ASN A 424 1.71 -28.41 5.24
N PHE A 425 0.58 -27.70 5.32
CA PHE A 425 0.21 -26.68 4.34
C PHE A 425 0.88 -25.33 4.57
N PHE A 426 1.33 -25.07 5.80
CA PHE A 426 1.97 -23.80 6.16
C PHE A 426 3.49 -23.89 6.01
N SER A 427 4.09 -22.82 5.52
CA SER A 427 5.54 -22.74 5.27
C SER A 427 6.13 -21.43 5.77
N MET A 428 7.22 -21.53 6.54
CA MET A 428 7.90 -20.36 7.08
C MET A 428 8.41 -19.44 5.97
N GLN A 429 8.12 -18.14 6.06
CA GLN A 429 8.78 -17.13 5.25
C GLN A 429 10.10 -16.75 5.93
N TYR A 430 11.23 -16.99 5.27
CA TYR A 430 12.54 -16.65 5.82
C TYR A 430 12.95 -15.20 5.48
N HIS A 431 11.98 -14.30 5.39
CA HIS A 431 12.18 -12.88 5.17
C HIS A 431 11.02 -12.08 5.76
N ILE A 432 11.27 -10.81 6.05
CA ILE A 432 10.23 -9.81 6.33
C ILE A 432 10.26 -8.81 5.18
N THR A 433 9.14 -8.66 4.51
CA THR A 433 8.94 -7.64 3.49
C THR A 433 8.72 -6.29 4.14
N LEU A 434 9.51 -5.30 3.74
CA LEU A 434 9.41 -3.92 4.21
C LEU A 434 8.77 -3.00 3.16
N TYR A 435 8.89 -3.34 1.86
CA TYR A 435 8.10 -2.76 0.78
C TYR A 435 7.73 -3.83 -0.24
N ARG A 436 6.45 -3.82 -0.62
CA ARG A 436 5.89 -4.59 -1.73
C ARG A 436 5.35 -3.64 -2.80
N LYS A 437 5.26 -4.09 -4.06
CA LYS A 437 4.67 -3.32 -5.16
C LYS A 437 3.30 -2.74 -4.81
N ALA A 438 2.44 -3.53 -4.18
CA ALA A 438 1.11 -3.11 -3.74
C ALA A 438 1.13 -1.84 -2.86
N LEU A 439 2.04 -1.77 -1.90
CA LEU A 439 2.15 -0.62 -0.99
C LEU A 439 2.51 0.67 -1.75
N LEU A 440 3.51 0.59 -2.63
CA LEU A 440 3.90 1.69 -3.51
C LEU A 440 2.70 2.16 -4.35
N TYR A 441 1.99 1.20 -4.93
CA TYR A 441 0.89 1.45 -5.84
C TYR A 441 -0.30 2.15 -5.16
N LEU A 442 -0.60 1.77 -3.92
CA LEU A 442 -1.62 2.42 -3.09
C LEU A 442 -1.21 3.82 -2.64
N ARG A 443 0.04 4.01 -2.23
CA ARG A 443 0.58 5.34 -1.87
C ARG A 443 0.63 6.30 -3.05
N PHE A 444 0.80 5.76 -4.27
CA PHE A 444 0.69 6.54 -5.48
C PHE A 444 -0.75 7.01 -5.74
N ALA A 445 -1.73 6.10 -5.64
CA ALA A 445 -3.15 6.45 -5.76
C ALA A 445 -3.57 7.51 -4.72
N GLU A 446 -3.07 7.36 -3.50
CA GLU A 446 -3.27 8.31 -2.41
C GLU A 446 -2.74 9.71 -2.73
N ALA A 447 -1.50 9.80 -3.17
CA ALA A 447 -0.89 11.08 -3.53
C ALA A 447 -1.66 11.77 -4.67
N ILE A 448 -2.07 11.02 -5.70
CA ILE A 448 -2.89 11.53 -6.81
C ILE A 448 -4.24 12.06 -6.31
N ASN A 449 -4.93 11.30 -5.46
CA ASN A 449 -6.22 11.70 -4.91
C ASN A 449 -6.11 13.04 -4.17
N ARG A 450 -5.10 13.18 -3.30
CA ARG A 450 -4.86 14.41 -2.53
C ARG A 450 -4.36 15.60 -3.37
N MET A 451 -3.93 15.36 -4.60
CA MET A 451 -3.71 16.43 -5.59
C MET A 451 -4.99 16.92 -6.27
N GLY A 452 -6.16 16.34 -5.96
CA GLY A 452 -7.45 16.70 -6.56
C GLY A 452 -7.78 15.92 -7.84
N PHE A 453 -7.28 14.69 -7.98
CA PHE A 453 -7.57 13.79 -9.10
C PHE A 453 -8.21 12.47 -8.62
N PRO A 454 -9.38 12.52 -7.98
CA PRO A 454 -10.02 11.35 -7.39
C PRO A 454 -10.46 10.30 -8.42
N GLN A 455 -10.83 10.69 -9.65
CA GLN A 455 -11.24 9.73 -10.68
C GLN A 455 -10.04 8.95 -11.20
N ILE A 456 -8.91 9.63 -11.46
CA ILE A 456 -7.65 8.98 -11.84
C ILE A 456 -7.18 8.05 -10.72
N ALA A 457 -7.22 8.50 -9.46
CA ALA A 457 -6.84 7.69 -8.31
C ALA A 457 -7.70 6.44 -8.15
N PHE A 458 -9.02 6.55 -8.31
CA PHE A 458 -9.90 5.37 -8.32
C PHE A 458 -9.59 4.43 -9.50
N GLY A 459 -9.23 5.00 -10.66
CA GLY A 459 -8.71 4.25 -11.80
C GLY A 459 -7.48 3.42 -11.48
N VAL A 460 -6.54 3.96 -10.70
CA VAL A 460 -5.38 3.20 -10.22
C VAL A 460 -5.85 1.94 -9.47
N LEU A 461 -6.85 2.07 -8.59
CA LEU A 461 -7.38 0.95 -7.81
C LEU A 461 -8.14 -0.09 -8.64
N LYS A 462 -9.01 0.38 -9.54
CA LYS A 462 -9.96 -0.47 -10.25
C LYS A 462 -9.41 -1.03 -11.57
N ASP A 463 -8.78 -0.18 -12.38
CA ASP A 463 -8.46 -0.51 -13.77
C ASP A 463 -6.95 -0.61 -14.04
N GLY A 464 -6.08 -0.13 -13.16
CA GLY A 464 -4.62 -0.25 -13.32
C GLY A 464 -3.99 0.90 -14.10
N LEU A 465 -2.65 1.00 -14.17
CA LEU A 465 -1.93 2.06 -14.91
C LEU A 465 -1.73 1.75 -16.40
N TRP A 466 -2.61 0.97 -17.00
CA TRP A 466 -2.41 0.47 -18.37
C TRP A 466 -2.85 1.49 -19.41
N ARG A 467 -2.08 1.66 -20.49
CA ARG A 467 -2.42 2.66 -21.52
C ARG A 467 -3.82 2.45 -22.11
N GLN A 468 -4.24 1.20 -22.26
CA GLN A 468 -5.56 0.83 -22.79
C GLN A 468 -6.70 1.17 -21.84
N THR A 469 -6.44 1.26 -20.54
CA THR A 469 -7.48 1.56 -19.55
C THR A 469 -7.69 3.06 -19.40
N PHE A 470 -6.75 3.92 -19.80
CA PHE A 470 -6.95 5.37 -19.77
C PHE A 470 -7.75 5.90 -20.97
N PRO A 471 -8.66 6.87 -20.75
CA PRO A 471 -9.27 7.61 -21.86
C PRO A 471 -8.19 8.28 -22.71
N THR A 472 -8.36 8.24 -24.03
CA THR A 472 -7.47 8.94 -24.97
C THR A 472 -7.94 10.36 -25.18
N LEU A 473 -7.12 11.34 -24.77
CA LEU A 473 -7.33 12.73 -25.13
C LEU A 473 -6.70 13.01 -26.50
N ASP A 474 -7.49 13.49 -27.46
CA ASP A 474 -6.98 14.09 -28.69
C ASP A 474 -7.39 15.56 -28.70
N TYR A 475 -6.69 16.42 -29.44
CA TYR A 475 -7.02 17.85 -29.48
C TYR A 475 -6.69 18.47 -30.83
N LYS A 476 -7.46 19.49 -31.20
CA LYS A 476 -7.18 20.36 -32.33
C LYS A 476 -6.96 21.78 -31.84
N THR A 477 -6.02 22.47 -32.47
CA THR A 477 -5.77 23.90 -32.20
C THR A 477 -6.52 24.73 -33.23
N ILE A 478 -7.42 25.60 -32.77
CA ILE A 478 -8.14 26.58 -33.61
C ILE A 478 -7.91 27.96 -33.01
N ASP A 479 -7.43 28.90 -33.82
CA ASP A 479 -7.15 30.29 -33.41
C ASP A 479 -6.28 30.41 -32.16
N GLY A 480 -5.33 29.48 -31.97
CA GLY A 480 -4.44 29.43 -30.81
C GLY A 480 -5.03 28.77 -29.55
N ASN A 481 -6.31 28.36 -29.58
CA ASN A 481 -6.98 27.66 -28.48
C ASN A 481 -7.05 26.16 -28.76
N LYS A 482 -6.85 25.33 -27.72
CA LYS A 482 -6.98 23.87 -27.80
C LYS A 482 -8.44 23.44 -27.57
N TYR A 483 -8.95 22.59 -28.46
CA TYR A 483 -10.25 21.95 -28.36
C TYR A 483 -10.07 20.44 -28.31
N TYR A 484 -10.50 19.81 -27.23
CA TYR A 484 -10.32 18.39 -27.00
C TYR A 484 -11.40 17.57 -27.73
N ILE A 485 -10.98 16.49 -28.38
CA ILE A 485 -11.81 15.59 -29.22
C ILE A 485 -11.51 14.12 -28.87
N ASN A 486 -12.45 13.23 -29.18
CA ASN A 486 -12.26 11.79 -28.98
C ASN A 486 -11.50 11.19 -30.19
N LYS A 487 -10.40 10.47 -29.92
CA LYS A 487 -9.52 9.85 -30.93
C LYS A 487 -10.20 8.85 -31.88
N LYS A 488 -11.41 8.37 -31.55
CA LYS A 488 -12.22 7.46 -32.39
C LYS A 488 -13.43 8.13 -33.07
N ASP A 489 -13.73 9.40 -32.80
CA ASP A 489 -14.81 10.12 -33.49
C ASP A 489 -14.28 10.94 -34.66
N THR A 490 -14.76 10.62 -35.85
CA THR A 490 -14.62 11.45 -37.06
C THR A 490 -15.57 12.66 -37.07
N LEU A 491 -16.35 12.89 -36.01
CA LEU A 491 -17.46 13.85 -35.96
C LEU A 491 -17.08 15.14 -35.23
N GLY A 492 -16.45 16.06 -35.97
CA GLY A 492 -16.48 17.51 -35.74
C GLY A 492 -15.92 18.11 -34.42
N ILE A 493 -15.78 19.43 -34.39
CA ILE A 493 -15.34 20.22 -33.22
C ILE A 493 -16.47 21.15 -32.81
N PHE A 494 -16.78 21.24 -31.52
CA PHE A 494 -17.76 22.19 -30.99
C PHE A 494 -17.09 23.55 -30.74
N LEU A 495 -17.58 24.60 -31.39
CA LEU A 495 -17.13 25.98 -31.21
C LEU A 495 -18.26 26.84 -30.68
N PRO A 496 -17.99 27.87 -29.84
CA PRO A 496 -19.01 28.86 -29.49
C PRO A 496 -19.53 29.53 -30.76
N LYS A 497 -20.83 29.46 -30.98
CA LYS A 497 -21.54 30.14 -32.05
C LYS A 497 -21.36 31.63 -31.86
N LYS A 498 -20.95 32.33 -32.91
CA LYS A 498 -20.74 33.79 -32.89
C LYS A 498 -21.80 34.50 -33.73
N ASP A 499 -22.17 35.71 -33.32
CA ASP A 499 -23.02 36.59 -34.12
C ASP A 499 -22.23 37.22 -35.30
N GLU A 500 -22.92 37.97 -36.17
CA GLU A 500 -22.30 38.65 -37.33
C GLU A 500 -21.22 39.68 -36.93
N ALA A 501 -21.16 40.08 -35.66
CA ALA A 501 -20.15 40.97 -35.11
C ALA A 501 -19.00 40.21 -34.41
N GLY A 502 -19.05 38.88 -34.33
CA GLY A 502 -18.01 38.02 -33.75
C GLY A 502 -18.16 37.76 -32.25
N ASN A 503 -19.27 38.16 -31.61
CA ASN A 503 -19.52 37.93 -30.19
C ASN A 503 -20.10 36.55 -29.95
N VAL A 504 -19.72 35.89 -28.86
CA VAL A 504 -20.27 34.58 -28.48
C VAL A 504 -21.76 34.72 -28.16
N ILE A 505 -22.58 33.98 -28.89
CA ILE A 505 -24.02 33.86 -28.64
C ILE A 505 -24.19 32.99 -27.40
N VAL A 506 -24.98 33.46 -26.44
CA VAL A 506 -25.33 32.75 -25.22
C VAL A 506 -26.83 32.50 -25.16
N ASP A 507 -27.26 31.41 -24.52
CA ASP A 507 -28.67 31.07 -24.32
C ASP A 507 -29.32 31.92 -23.22
N SER A 508 -30.59 31.64 -22.91
CA SER A 508 -31.36 32.37 -21.88
C SER A 508 -30.80 32.22 -20.46
N LEU A 509 -29.84 31.33 -20.26
CA LEU A 509 -29.15 31.09 -18.98
C LEU A 509 -27.71 31.65 -19.00
N GLY A 510 -27.30 32.32 -20.08
CA GLY A 510 -25.96 32.92 -20.21
C GLY A 510 -24.88 31.93 -20.64
N VAL A 511 -25.25 30.74 -21.10
CA VAL A 511 -24.31 29.70 -21.53
C VAL A 511 -24.06 29.81 -23.04
N ALA A 512 -22.80 29.73 -23.47
CA ALA A 512 -22.44 29.81 -24.89
C ALA A 512 -23.17 28.75 -25.73
N VAL A 513 -23.92 29.20 -26.73
CA VAL A 513 -24.52 28.35 -27.76
C VAL A 513 -23.38 27.79 -28.61
N LEU A 514 -23.33 26.47 -28.81
CA LEU A 514 -22.24 25.80 -29.54
C LEU A 514 -22.68 25.44 -30.98
N ASP A 515 -21.75 25.53 -31.92
CA ASP A 515 -21.86 25.15 -33.33
C ASP A 515 -20.92 23.96 -33.62
N THR A 516 -21.33 23.03 -34.48
CA THR A 516 -20.52 21.84 -34.83
C THR A 516 -19.79 22.09 -36.15
N CYS A 517 -18.46 22.19 -36.12
CA CYS A 517 -17.64 22.20 -37.34
C CYS A 517 -17.29 20.76 -37.75
N LEU A 518 -17.99 20.21 -38.75
CA LEU A 518 -17.57 18.99 -39.44
C LEU A 518 -16.44 19.30 -40.44
N PHE A 519 -15.36 18.52 -40.42
CA PHE A 519 -14.36 18.51 -41.48
C PHE A 519 -14.27 17.10 -42.07
N ALA A 520 -15.10 16.84 -43.06
CA ALA A 520 -14.88 15.79 -44.05
C ALA A 520 -15.46 16.26 -45.39
N ASP A 521 -14.69 16.10 -46.47
CA ASP A 521 -15.03 16.56 -47.81
C ASP A 521 -16.46 16.16 -48.23
N GLY A 522 -17.29 17.16 -48.52
CA GLY A 522 -18.43 17.02 -49.43
C GLY A 522 -19.80 16.62 -48.86
N TYR A 523 -20.03 16.58 -47.54
CA TYR A 523 -21.38 16.32 -47.00
C TYR A 523 -21.97 17.51 -46.24
N ALA A 524 -23.24 17.81 -46.55
CA ALA A 524 -24.03 18.86 -45.91
C ALA A 524 -24.34 18.52 -44.45
N ALA A 525 -24.34 19.55 -43.60
CA ALA A 525 -24.59 19.45 -42.16
C ALA A 525 -26.03 18.97 -41.87
N ASP A 526 -26.14 17.88 -41.12
CA ASP A 526 -27.38 17.53 -40.44
C ASP A 526 -27.38 18.20 -39.06
N THR A 527 -28.15 19.29 -38.94
CA THR A 527 -28.32 20.08 -37.72
C THR A 527 -29.24 19.41 -36.68
N THR A 528 -29.70 18.17 -36.90
CA THR A 528 -30.58 17.45 -35.96
C THR A 528 -29.84 16.48 -35.02
N LEU A 529 -28.51 16.37 -35.12
CA LEU A 529 -27.65 15.58 -34.21
C LEU A 529 -27.19 16.36 -32.95
N ILE A 530 -27.97 17.36 -32.53
CA ILE A 530 -27.64 18.20 -31.38
C ILE A 530 -28.15 17.50 -30.11
N GLN A 531 -27.20 17.17 -29.25
CA GLN A 531 -27.24 16.29 -28.06
C GLN A 531 -27.07 14.81 -28.38
N ARG A 532 -26.02 14.22 -27.80
CA ARG A 532 -25.51 12.85 -27.98
C ARG A 532 -24.66 12.66 -29.24
N ASN A 533 -23.37 12.92 -29.09
CA ASN A 533 -22.32 11.95 -29.40
C ASN A 533 -20.98 12.56 -29.05
N VAL A 534 -20.68 12.48 -27.77
CA VAL A 534 -19.32 12.37 -27.30
C VAL A 534 -19.33 11.05 -26.52
N PRO A 535 -18.62 9.99 -26.93
CA PRO A 535 -18.78 8.65 -26.36
C PRO A 535 -18.54 8.56 -24.85
N TYR A 536 -17.88 9.55 -24.24
CA TYR A 536 -17.72 9.65 -22.78
C TYR A 536 -18.83 10.45 -22.06
N LEU A 537 -19.72 11.12 -22.81
CA LEU A 537 -20.94 11.80 -22.33
C LEU A 537 -22.23 11.15 -22.86
N SER A 538 -22.16 10.10 -23.68
CA SER A 538 -23.33 9.29 -24.01
C SER A 538 -23.74 8.48 -22.79
N SER A 539 -25.04 8.23 -22.63
CA SER A 539 -25.64 7.47 -21.53
C SER A 539 -25.11 6.03 -21.37
N GLU A 540 -24.25 5.56 -22.26
CA GLU A 540 -23.51 4.28 -22.18
C GLU A 540 -22.13 4.43 -22.84
N PRO A 541 -21.05 4.78 -22.10
CA PRO A 541 -19.72 4.87 -22.68
C PRO A 541 -19.16 3.48 -23.00
N LYS A 542 -19.08 3.13 -24.28
CA LYS A 542 -18.43 1.89 -24.74
C LYS A 542 -16.94 2.14 -24.95
N ALA A 543 -16.14 1.95 -23.91
CA ALA A 543 -14.72 1.68 -24.09
C ALA A 543 -14.60 0.38 -24.89
N TYR A 544 -13.99 0.42 -26.08
CA TYR A 544 -13.49 -0.80 -26.71
C TYR A 544 -12.40 -1.35 -25.78
N ALA A 545 -12.78 -2.32 -24.93
CA ALA A 545 -11.97 -3.02 -23.91
C ALA A 545 -11.78 -2.36 -22.52
N GLY A 546 -12.87 -1.97 -21.83
CA GLY A 546 -12.88 -1.92 -20.35
C GLY A 546 -11.88 -0.96 -19.66
N GLY A 547 -12.02 0.35 -19.89
CA GLY A 547 -11.18 1.39 -19.26
C GLY A 547 -11.91 2.30 -18.26
N MET A 548 -11.19 3.31 -17.74
CA MET A 548 -11.61 4.33 -16.77
C MET A 548 -12.59 5.35 -17.38
N TYR A 549 -13.78 4.91 -17.80
CA TYR A 549 -14.79 5.73 -18.49
C TYR A 549 -15.42 6.82 -17.61
N TYR A 550 -15.21 6.76 -16.29
CA TYR A 550 -15.69 7.72 -15.30
C TYR A 550 -14.70 8.89 -15.07
N VAL A 551 -13.52 8.87 -15.70
CA VAL A 551 -12.60 10.02 -15.69
C VAL A 551 -13.12 11.09 -16.66
N THR A 552 -13.52 12.22 -16.10
CA THR A 552 -14.10 13.36 -16.81
C THR A 552 -13.06 14.14 -17.59
N LEU A 553 -13.51 14.80 -18.66
CA LEU A 553 -12.65 15.68 -19.46
C LEU A 553 -12.02 16.80 -18.59
N ASP A 554 -12.78 17.36 -17.66
CA ASP A 554 -12.27 18.38 -16.74
C ASP A 554 -11.05 17.87 -15.96
N GLU A 555 -11.16 16.69 -15.34
CA GLU A 555 -10.06 16.11 -14.57
C GLU A 555 -8.82 15.84 -15.45
N MET A 556 -9.03 15.36 -16.69
CA MET A 556 -7.94 15.17 -17.65
C MET A 556 -7.24 16.48 -18.02
N VAL A 557 -7.99 17.55 -18.30
CA VAL A 557 -7.45 18.87 -18.66
C VAL A 557 -6.67 19.46 -17.47
N ARG A 558 -7.23 19.38 -16.25
CA ARG A 558 -6.52 19.81 -15.04
C ARG A 558 -5.23 19.03 -14.82
N ALA A 559 -5.19 17.76 -15.21
CA ALA A 559 -4.04 16.89 -15.04
C ALA A 559 -2.93 17.14 -16.07
N GLU A 560 -3.21 17.77 -17.23
CA GLU A 560 -2.20 18.09 -18.25
C GLU A 560 -1.07 19.00 -17.74
N LYS A 561 -1.32 19.79 -16.68
CA LYS A 561 -0.29 20.63 -16.06
C LYS A 561 0.82 19.80 -15.39
N TYR A 562 0.56 18.52 -15.12
CA TYR A 562 1.52 17.59 -14.54
C TYR A 562 1.99 16.59 -15.58
N LYS A 563 3.28 16.68 -15.94
CA LYS A 563 3.89 15.80 -16.94
C LYS A 563 3.60 14.32 -16.65
N PHE A 564 3.81 13.87 -15.42
CA PHE A 564 3.64 12.47 -15.04
C PHE A 564 2.20 11.95 -15.19
N LEU A 565 1.18 12.79 -14.97
CA LEU A 565 -0.22 12.41 -15.21
C LEU A 565 -0.56 12.42 -16.70
N SER A 566 -0.12 13.45 -17.43
CA SER A 566 -0.37 13.56 -18.88
C SER A 566 0.21 12.39 -19.67
N GLU A 567 1.27 11.75 -19.17
CA GLU A 567 1.91 10.61 -19.79
C GLU A 567 1.02 9.36 -19.81
N PHE A 568 0.03 9.23 -18.92
CA PHE A 568 -0.92 8.11 -18.90
C PHE A 568 -1.71 7.96 -20.20
N TRP A 569 -2.10 9.07 -20.83
CA TRP A 569 -2.83 9.07 -22.10
C TRP A 569 -1.99 9.53 -23.29
N THR A 570 -0.74 9.95 -23.10
CA THR A 570 0.12 10.39 -24.21
C THR A 570 1.24 9.41 -24.56
N LYS A 571 1.62 8.49 -23.67
CA LYS A 571 2.71 7.54 -23.89
C LYS A 571 2.29 6.08 -23.71
N ASP A 572 2.88 5.21 -24.52
CA ASP A 572 2.73 3.75 -24.41
C ASP A 572 3.72 3.18 -23.37
N LEU A 573 3.62 3.62 -22.11
CA LEU A 573 4.59 3.26 -21.07
C LEU A 573 4.52 1.81 -20.61
N TRP A 574 3.30 1.28 -20.44
CA TRP A 574 3.03 -0.08 -19.96
C TRP A 574 2.32 -0.94 -21.02
N ASN A 575 2.59 -0.67 -22.29
CA ASN A 575 1.99 -1.39 -23.41
C ASN A 575 2.78 -2.67 -23.73
N ASN A 576 2.40 -3.82 -23.16
CA ASN A 576 2.80 -5.10 -23.74
C ASN A 576 2.00 -5.29 -25.04
N GLN A 577 2.72 -5.26 -26.18
CA GLN A 577 2.21 -5.77 -27.44
C GLN A 577 1.79 -7.23 -27.22
N GLU A 578 0.62 -7.63 -27.71
CA GLU A 578 0.00 -8.96 -27.53
C GLU A 578 -0.71 -9.17 -26.18
N LEU A 579 -1.95 -8.69 -26.10
CA LEU A 579 -2.95 -9.40 -25.30
C LEU A 579 -3.81 -10.20 -26.27
N GLU A 580 -3.69 -11.52 -26.20
CA GLU A 580 -4.67 -12.44 -26.77
C GLU A 580 -6.06 -12.14 -26.14
N SER A 581 -7.12 -12.31 -26.94
CA SER A 581 -8.50 -12.11 -26.51
C SER A 581 -8.81 -12.89 -25.23
N GLY A 582 -9.20 -12.20 -24.15
CA GLY A 582 -9.56 -12.79 -22.85
C GLY A 582 -8.72 -12.33 -21.65
N ASN A 583 -7.64 -11.56 -21.87
CA ASN A 583 -6.84 -10.98 -20.78
C ASN A 583 -7.32 -9.57 -20.39
N PHE A 584 -8.13 -9.46 -19.33
CA PHE A 584 -8.57 -8.18 -18.77
C PHE A 584 -7.54 -7.59 -17.81
N ARG A 585 -7.10 -6.37 -18.11
CA ARG A 585 -6.22 -5.60 -17.24
C ARG A 585 -7.06 -4.92 -16.16
N ALA A 586 -6.71 -5.14 -14.91
CA ALA A 586 -7.40 -4.55 -13.76
C ALA A 586 -6.39 -3.98 -12.75
N GLY A 587 -6.89 -3.12 -11.87
CA GLY A 587 -6.13 -2.52 -10.79
C GLY A 587 -6.03 -3.42 -9.56
N ILE A 588 -5.48 -2.89 -8.47
CA ILE A 588 -5.18 -3.67 -7.27
C ILE A 588 -6.41 -4.34 -6.63
N HIS A 589 -7.60 -3.79 -6.81
CA HIS A 589 -8.84 -4.33 -6.25
C HIS A 589 -9.18 -5.73 -6.79
N SER A 590 -8.82 -6.02 -8.04
CA SER A 590 -9.05 -7.33 -8.67
C SER A 590 -8.30 -8.48 -7.99
N ARG A 591 -7.23 -8.16 -7.24
CA ARG A 591 -6.44 -9.16 -6.52
C ARG A 591 -7.25 -9.88 -5.45
N GLY A 592 -8.24 -9.20 -4.86
CA GLY A 592 -9.17 -9.79 -3.90
C GLY A 592 -10.50 -10.19 -4.50
N CYS A 593 -10.96 -9.51 -5.55
CA CYS A 593 -12.35 -9.58 -6.01
C CYS A 593 -12.54 -10.12 -7.44
N GLY A 594 -11.48 -10.60 -8.08
CA GLY A 594 -11.54 -11.16 -9.43
C GLY A 594 -11.68 -10.08 -10.51
N ASN A 595 -12.45 -10.33 -11.58
CA ASN A 595 -12.42 -9.49 -12.79
C ASN A 595 -13.21 -8.16 -12.68
N THR A 596 -12.84 -7.29 -11.75
CA THR A 596 -13.49 -5.98 -11.51
C THR A 596 -13.08 -4.88 -12.50
N GLY A 597 -12.12 -5.15 -13.39
CA GLY A 597 -11.67 -4.19 -14.40
C GLY A 597 -12.73 -3.91 -15.47
N GLY A 598 -12.79 -2.66 -15.94
CA GLY A 598 -13.63 -2.29 -17.07
C GLY A 598 -15.10 -1.98 -16.79
N HIS A 599 -15.92 -2.00 -17.84
CA HIS A 599 -17.28 -1.45 -17.81
C HIS A 599 -18.37 -2.48 -17.51
N GLN A 600 -18.02 -3.76 -17.53
CA GLN A 600 -18.94 -4.85 -17.22
C GLN A 600 -19.18 -4.97 -15.70
N ASP A 601 -18.25 -4.48 -14.88
CA ASP A 601 -18.45 -4.40 -13.44
C ASP A 601 -19.50 -3.34 -13.11
N THR A 602 -20.58 -3.80 -12.48
CA THR A 602 -21.71 -2.99 -12.03
C THR A 602 -21.76 -2.82 -10.52
N VAL A 603 -20.85 -3.43 -9.77
CA VAL A 603 -20.83 -3.38 -8.30
C VAL A 603 -19.77 -2.40 -7.82
N TYR A 604 -18.51 -2.55 -8.25
CA TYR A 604 -17.41 -1.69 -7.84
C TYR A 604 -17.21 -0.53 -8.84
N THR A 605 -18.27 0.26 -9.06
CA THR A 605 -18.23 1.43 -9.95
C THR A 605 -17.90 2.71 -9.19
N TYR A 606 -17.30 3.69 -9.88
CA TYR A 606 -16.88 4.95 -9.26
C TYR A 606 -18.01 5.63 -8.48
N ALA A 607 -19.17 5.84 -9.12
CA ALA A 607 -20.28 6.54 -8.49
C ALA A 607 -20.83 5.80 -7.27
N LYS A 608 -20.98 4.47 -7.34
CA LYS A 608 -21.48 3.67 -6.22
C LYS A 608 -20.51 3.67 -5.05
N MET A 609 -19.22 3.45 -5.32
CA MET A 609 -18.20 3.40 -4.28
C MET A 609 -17.99 4.77 -3.62
N VAL A 610 -18.00 5.85 -4.39
CA VAL A 610 -17.94 7.21 -3.84
C VAL A 610 -19.19 7.52 -3.02
N ALA A 611 -20.39 7.25 -3.55
CA ALA A 611 -21.65 7.44 -2.83
C ALA A 611 -21.69 6.68 -1.50
N LYS A 612 -21.24 5.41 -1.48
CA LYS A 612 -21.12 4.58 -0.28
C LYS A 612 -20.27 5.26 0.80
N LYS A 613 -19.11 5.80 0.43
CA LYS A 613 -18.21 6.47 1.38
C LYS A 613 -18.69 7.86 1.79
N VAL A 614 -19.33 8.62 0.91
CA VAL A 614 -19.97 9.89 1.29
C VAL A 614 -21.11 9.64 2.28
N ALA A 615 -21.97 8.66 2.01
CA ALA A 615 -23.05 8.29 2.91
C ALA A 615 -22.53 7.84 4.28
N ALA A 616 -21.50 6.99 4.32
CA ALA A 616 -20.86 6.55 5.56
C ALA A 616 -20.31 7.72 6.39
N ASN A 617 -19.64 8.67 5.74
CA ASN A 617 -19.10 9.85 6.41
C ASN A 617 -20.21 10.78 6.93
N ARG A 618 -21.24 11.05 6.13
CA ARG A 618 -22.40 11.84 6.56
C ARG A 618 -23.14 11.16 7.70
N ALA A 619 -23.31 9.83 7.65
CA ALA A 619 -23.93 9.07 8.73
C ALA A 619 -23.13 9.15 10.03
N ARG A 620 -21.80 9.00 9.97
CA ARG A 620 -20.91 9.16 11.12
C ARG A 620 -21.03 10.54 11.76
N LEU A 621 -20.93 11.60 10.94
CA LEU A 621 -20.98 13.00 11.42
C LEU A 621 -22.33 13.38 12.04
N ASN A 622 -23.42 12.76 11.57
CA ASN A 622 -24.78 13.03 12.04
C ASN A 622 -25.31 11.98 13.04
N GLY A 623 -24.50 10.98 13.41
CA GLY A 623 -24.90 9.90 14.31
C GLY A 623 -26.07 9.05 13.79
N LEU A 624 -26.14 8.83 12.48
CA LEU A 624 -27.23 8.09 11.85
C LEU A 624 -27.04 6.57 11.99
N PRO A 625 -28.14 5.79 12.10
CA PRO A 625 -28.08 4.33 12.02
C PRO A 625 -27.61 3.83 10.65
N TYR A 626 -27.08 2.60 10.61
CA TYR A 626 -26.58 1.98 9.37
C TYR A 626 -27.66 1.88 8.27
N GLN A 627 -28.91 1.59 8.64
CA GLN A 627 -30.00 1.53 7.66
C GLN A 627 -30.21 2.89 6.94
N SER A 628 -30.15 3.99 7.68
CA SER A 628 -30.25 5.34 7.11
C SER A 628 -29.03 5.71 6.26
N GLN A 629 -27.86 5.16 6.57
CA GLN A 629 -26.69 5.27 5.70
C GLN A 629 -26.94 4.61 4.34
N VAL A 630 -27.46 3.38 4.32
CA VAL A 630 -27.77 2.63 3.08
C VAL A 630 -28.85 3.34 2.26
N GLU A 631 -29.86 3.89 2.92
CA GLU A 631 -30.89 4.72 2.25
C GLU A 631 -30.28 5.96 1.62
N LEU A 632 -29.38 6.66 2.32
CA LEU A 632 -28.69 7.84 1.79
C LEU A 632 -27.80 7.47 0.60
N GLU A 633 -27.01 6.39 0.69
CA GLU A 633 -26.16 5.89 -0.39
C GLU A 633 -26.93 5.74 -1.71
N ASN A 634 -28.06 5.02 -1.68
CA ASN A 634 -28.90 4.77 -2.86
C ASN A 634 -29.51 6.05 -3.48
N ARG A 635 -29.49 7.17 -2.74
CA ARG A 635 -30.01 8.46 -3.20
C ARG A 635 -28.94 9.39 -3.73
N LEU A 636 -27.66 9.04 -3.58
CA LEU A 636 -26.52 9.86 -3.98
C LEU A 636 -25.99 9.56 -5.39
N HIS A 637 -26.57 8.60 -6.09
CA HIS A 637 -26.25 8.27 -7.48
C HIS A 637 -27.48 7.79 -8.26
N ILE A 638 -27.42 7.85 -9.60
CA ILE A 638 -28.41 7.27 -10.52
C ILE A 638 -27.65 6.40 -11.51
N GLY A 639 -27.76 5.07 -11.37
CA GLY A 639 -26.85 4.16 -12.09
C GLY A 639 -25.40 4.48 -11.73
N ASP A 640 -24.58 4.78 -12.74
CA ASP A 640 -23.17 5.19 -12.56
C ASP A 640 -22.96 6.72 -12.64
N MET A 641 -24.02 7.52 -12.54
CA MET A 641 -23.93 8.97 -12.41
C MET A 641 -23.96 9.39 -10.94
N LEU A 642 -22.89 10.00 -10.46
CA LEU A 642 -22.80 10.56 -9.11
C LEU A 642 -23.54 11.92 -9.03
N LEU A 643 -24.27 12.18 -7.94
CA LEU A 643 -25.04 13.42 -7.77
C LEU A 643 -24.20 14.55 -7.16
N THR A 644 -23.26 15.07 -7.94
CA THR A 644 -22.39 16.20 -7.58
C THR A 644 -23.12 17.56 -7.65
N GLU A 645 -22.49 18.63 -7.14
CA GLU A 645 -23.00 20.00 -7.28
C GLU A 645 -23.14 20.45 -8.75
N SER A 646 -22.31 19.91 -9.63
CA SER A 646 -22.32 20.16 -11.07
C SER A 646 -23.22 19.21 -11.87
N ALA A 647 -23.83 18.20 -11.24
CA ALA A 647 -24.64 17.20 -11.92
C ALA A 647 -25.98 17.80 -12.42
N VAL A 648 -26.23 17.68 -13.72
CA VAL A 648 -27.49 18.09 -14.35
C VAL A 648 -28.42 16.88 -14.43
N LEU A 649 -29.58 16.95 -13.78
CA LEU A 649 -30.57 15.88 -13.79
C LEU A 649 -31.59 16.06 -14.92
N PRO A 650 -32.06 14.96 -15.55
CA PRO A 650 -33.23 15.01 -16.42
C PRO A 650 -34.48 15.46 -15.64
N ASP A 651 -35.33 16.29 -16.26
CA ASP A 651 -36.57 16.80 -15.65
C ASP A 651 -37.48 15.68 -15.11
N SER A 652 -37.47 14.52 -15.78
CA SER A 652 -38.27 13.35 -15.40
C SER A 652 -37.91 12.77 -14.02
N VAL A 653 -36.69 13.02 -13.53
CA VAL A 653 -36.22 12.52 -12.23
C VAL A 653 -35.82 13.65 -11.28
N ALA A 654 -35.67 14.90 -11.75
CA ALA A 654 -35.18 16.02 -10.93
C ALA A 654 -35.97 16.22 -9.63
N ALA A 655 -37.31 16.11 -9.68
CA ALA A 655 -38.17 16.26 -8.51
C ALA A 655 -37.95 15.17 -7.43
N GLN A 656 -37.56 13.95 -7.83
CA GLN A 656 -37.30 12.83 -6.91
C GLN A 656 -36.04 13.03 -6.06
N TYR A 657 -35.10 13.85 -6.55
CA TYR A 657 -33.79 14.10 -5.92
C TYR A 657 -33.62 15.55 -5.48
N ALA A 658 -34.72 16.32 -5.37
CA ALA A 658 -34.67 17.74 -5.02
C ALA A 658 -34.26 18.00 -3.56
N ASP A 659 -34.52 17.05 -2.66
CA ASP A 659 -34.16 17.11 -1.24
C ASP A 659 -32.77 16.51 -0.94
N VAL A 660 -32.09 15.93 -1.93
CA VAL A 660 -30.76 15.34 -1.74
C VAL A 660 -29.70 16.43 -1.76
N THR A 661 -28.99 16.60 -0.65
CA THR A 661 -27.78 17.44 -0.59
C THR A 661 -26.72 16.88 -1.54
N ARG A 662 -26.36 17.67 -2.56
CA ARG A 662 -25.37 17.29 -3.58
C ARG A 662 -23.99 17.05 -2.97
N ILE A 663 -23.17 16.27 -3.67
CA ILE A 663 -21.82 15.89 -3.24
C ILE A 663 -20.84 16.96 -3.71
N THR A 664 -19.99 17.43 -2.80
CA THR A 664 -18.91 18.39 -3.12
C THR A 664 -17.64 17.68 -3.58
N ASP A 665 -16.74 18.39 -4.26
CA ASP A 665 -15.45 17.83 -4.69
C ASP A 665 -14.58 17.36 -3.50
N ASP A 666 -14.64 18.07 -2.36
CA ASP A 666 -13.92 17.67 -1.14
C ASP A 666 -14.48 16.37 -0.55
N GLU A 667 -15.81 16.17 -0.60
CA GLU A 667 -16.42 14.91 -0.20
C GLU A 667 -16.02 13.75 -1.13
N ILE A 668 -15.86 14.02 -2.43
CA ILE A 668 -15.36 13.03 -3.40
C ILE A 668 -13.91 12.65 -3.09
N ILE A 669 -13.02 13.63 -2.88
CA ILE A 669 -11.62 13.37 -2.53
C ILE A 669 -11.53 12.56 -1.24
N ASN A 670 -12.32 12.93 -0.22
CA ASN A 670 -12.35 12.19 1.04
C ASN A 670 -12.91 10.76 0.87
N ALA A 671 -13.94 10.59 0.06
CA ALA A 671 -14.52 9.29 -0.24
C ALA A 671 -13.54 8.36 -0.96
N VAL A 672 -12.82 8.87 -1.96
CA VAL A 672 -11.78 8.09 -2.65
C VAL A 672 -10.60 7.80 -1.72
N GLU A 673 -10.24 8.73 -0.81
CA GLU A 673 -9.24 8.44 0.22
C GLU A 673 -9.68 7.28 1.13
N ASP A 674 -10.95 7.26 1.55
CA ASP A 674 -11.49 6.16 2.36
C ASP A 674 -11.54 4.82 1.60
N LEU A 675 -11.75 4.84 0.28
CA LEU A 675 -11.62 3.64 -0.57
C LEU A 675 -10.16 3.14 -0.62
N ILE A 676 -9.20 4.05 -0.77
CA ILE A 676 -7.76 3.71 -0.74
C ILE A 676 -7.39 3.14 0.64
N ILE A 677 -7.92 3.72 1.72
CA ILE A 677 -7.67 3.24 3.09
C ILE A 677 -8.23 1.82 3.28
N ASP A 678 -9.41 1.53 2.75
CA ASP A 678 -9.98 0.18 2.79
C ASP A 678 -9.15 -0.80 1.95
N GLU A 679 -8.72 -0.40 0.76
CA GLU A 679 -7.89 -1.23 -0.11
C GLU A 679 -6.50 -1.51 0.52
N CYS A 680 -5.91 -0.52 1.21
CA CYS A 680 -4.73 -0.74 2.06
C CYS A 680 -5.01 -1.78 3.15
N ALA A 681 -6.20 -1.74 3.77
CA ALA A 681 -6.58 -2.68 4.80
C ALA A 681 -6.72 -4.11 4.29
N LEU A 682 -7.20 -4.29 3.06
CA LEU A 682 -7.39 -5.60 2.42
C LEU A 682 -6.07 -6.16 1.88
N GLU A 683 -5.30 -5.35 1.16
CA GLU A 683 -4.09 -5.80 0.45
C GLU A 683 -2.86 -5.89 1.36
N THR A 684 -2.66 -4.90 2.22
CA THR A 684 -1.44 -4.75 3.04
C THR A 684 -1.63 -5.15 4.51
N ALA A 685 -2.74 -5.83 4.82
CA ALA A 685 -3.03 -6.37 6.15
C ALA A 685 -1.81 -7.08 6.74
N PHE A 686 -1.46 -6.70 7.97
CA PHE A 686 -0.38 -7.27 8.78
C PHE A 686 1.04 -7.16 8.17
N GLU A 687 1.28 -6.22 7.24
CA GLU A 687 2.61 -5.95 6.66
C GLU A 687 3.42 -4.88 7.42
N GLY A 688 2.88 -4.26 8.47
CA GLY A 688 3.63 -3.33 9.31
C GLY A 688 3.50 -1.85 8.96
N HIS A 689 2.35 -1.44 8.41
CA HIS A 689 2.13 -0.06 7.93
C HIS A 689 0.81 0.56 8.43
N ARG A 690 -0.15 -0.22 8.89
CA ARG A 690 -1.55 0.19 9.00
C ARG A 690 -1.76 1.33 10.00
N PHE A 691 -1.27 1.19 11.22
CA PHE A 691 -1.47 2.20 12.25
C PHE A 691 -0.83 3.53 11.86
N THR A 692 0.39 3.48 11.33
CA THR A 692 1.14 4.67 10.92
C THR A 692 0.56 5.33 9.67
N ASP A 693 0.02 4.53 8.75
CA ASP A 693 -0.69 5.05 7.58
C ASP A 693 -1.99 5.73 8.01
N LEU A 694 -2.75 5.15 8.96
CA LEU A 694 -3.95 5.79 9.51
C LEU A 694 -3.67 7.14 10.19
N LEU A 695 -2.57 7.25 10.93
CA LEU A 695 -2.13 8.55 11.48
C LEU A 695 -1.85 9.57 10.36
N ARG A 696 -1.15 9.14 9.32
CA ARG A 696 -0.87 9.99 8.15
C ARG A 696 -2.15 10.40 7.42
N PHE A 697 -3.12 9.50 7.24
CA PHE A 697 -4.44 9.84 6.69
C PHE A 697 -5.22 10.82 7.60
N ALA A 698 -5.11 10.70 8.91
CA ALA A 698 -5.68 11.66 9.85
C ALA A 698 -5.11 13.07 9.63
N ASP A 699 -3.80 13.16 9.39
CA ASP A 699 -3.14 14.42 9.07
C ASP A 699 -3.63 15.00 7.75
N HIS A 700 -3.78 14.17 6.71
CA HIS A 700 -4.32 14.60 5.42
C HIS A 700 -5.71 15.20 5.54
N LYS A 701 -6.58 14.54 6.30
CA LYS A 701 -7.96 14.99 6.56
C LYS A 701 -7.95 16.31 7.35
N THR A 702 -7.03 16.46 8.30
CA THR A 702 -6.84 17.72 9.04
C THR A 702 -6.43 18.86 8.13
N ASP A 703 -5.46 18.63 7.24
CA ASP A 703 -5.02 19.62 6.25
C ASP A 703 -6.11 19.95 5.21
N ALA A 704 -7.04 19.03 4.97
CA ALA A 704 -8.24 19.25 4.16
C ALA A 704 -9.38 19.99 4.89
N GLY A 705 -9.17 20.44 6.13
CA GLY A 705 -10.18 21.14 6.92
C GLY A 705 -11.19 20.23 7.64
N MET A 706 -10.96 18.93 7.67
CA MET A 706 -11.79 17.95 8.40
C MET A 706 -11.21 17.68 9.78
N ASN A 707 -12.01 17.11 10.69
CA ASN A 707 -11.51 16.66 11.99
C ASN A 707 -10.83 15.28 11.86
N GLY A 708 -9.58 15.28 11.39
CA GLY A 708 -8.81 14.06 11.19
C GLY A 708 -8.51 13.30 12.48
N ASN A 709 -8.28 14.02 13.59
CA ASN A 709 -8.08 13.42 14.91
C ASN A 709 -9.30 12.61 15.36
N ASP A 710 -10.50 13.19 15.22
CA ASP A 710 -11.77 12.52 15.51
C ASP A 710 -11.98 11.29 14.62
N TRP A 711 -11.74 11.43 13.32
CA TRP A 711 -11.85 10.31 12.39
C TRP A 711 -10.91 9.16 12.76
N PHE A 712 -9.66 9.47 13.12
CA PHE A 712 -8.67 8.47 13.53
C PHE A 712 -9.08 7.77 14.82
N ALA A 713 -9.46 8.54 15.85
CA ALA A 713 -9.92 7.99 17.12
C ALA A 713 -11.15 7.09 16.95
N TRP A 714 -12.11 7.53 16.13
CA TRP A 714 -13.29 6.75 15.79
C TRP A 714 -12.93 5.44 15.08
N LYS A 715 -12.02 5.49 14.10
CA LYS A 715 -11.59 4.31 13.34
C LYS A 715 -10.91 3.27 14.24
N MET A 716 -9.98 3.71 15.08
CA MET A 716 -9.27 2.84 16.02
C MET A 716 -10.18 2.21 17.06
N ALA A 717 -11.11 3.00 17.62
CA ALA A 717 -12.06 2.55 18.63
C ALA A 717 -13.09 1.53 18.10
N ARG A 718 -13.20 1.39 16.78
CA ARG A 718 -14.12 0.47 16.10
C ARG A 718 -13.49 -0.82 15.60
N ARG A 719 -12.24 -1.12 15.96
CA ARG A 719 -11.57 -2.37 15.55
C ARG A 719 -12.39 -3.63 15.85
N ASN A 720 -13.16 -3.63 16.95
CA ASN A 720 -14.00 -4.76 17.36
C ASN A 720 -15.48 -4.63 16.93
N ASN A 721 -15.80 -3.69 16.04
CA ASN A 721 -17.13 -3.48 15.45
C ASN A 721 -17.15 -3.93 13.99
N SER A 722 -18.30 -4.42 13.54
CA SER A 722 -18.52 -4.64 12.11
C SER A 722 -18.60 -3.30 11.37
N ALA A 723 -18.21 -3.30 10.11
CA ALA A 723 -18.36 -2.16 9.22
C ALA A 723 -19.85 -1.86 8.88
N THR A 724 -20.77 -2.74 9.26
CA THR A 724 -22.23 -2.56 9.20
C THR A 724 -22.87 -2.21 10.56
N ASP A 725 -22.09 -2.14 11.65
CA ASP A 725 -22.60 -1.68 12.95
C ASP A 725 -22.81 -0.15 12.91
N ASP A 726 -23.80 0.36 13.65
CA ASP A 726 -24.08 1.80 13.74
C ASP A 726 -22.82 2.61 14.10
N ALA A 727 -22.60 3.75 13.43
CA ALA A 727 -21.39 4.56 13.59
C ALA A 727 -21.16 5.05 15.04
N SER A 728 -22.20 5.09 15.87
CA SER A 728 -22.14 5.45 17.29
C SER A 728 -21.53 4.36 18.19
N MET A 729 -21.41 3.12 17.72
CA MET A 729 -20.82 2.02 18.49
C MET A 729 -19.28 2.05 18.38
N TYR A 730 -18.59 2.28 19.49
CA TYR A 730 -17.12 2.23 19.56
C TYR A 730 -16.64 2.08 21.01
N ASP A 731 -15.38 1.69 21.20
CA ASP A 731 -14.72 1.67 22.51
C ASP A 731 -14.39 3.10 22.98
N ALA A 732 -15.13 3.61 23.96
CA ALA A 732 -14.94 4.97 24.48
C ALA A 732 -13.55 5.20 25.12
N GLY A 733 -12.93 4.17 25.69
CA GLY A 733 -11.61 4.25 26.30
C GLY A 733 -10.51 4.39 25.25
N ILE A 734 -10.56 3.56 24.20
CA ILE A 734 -9.65 3.69 23.05
C ILE A 734 -9.88 5.01 22.35
N TYR A 735 -11.14 5.41 22.11
CA TYR A 735 -11.46 6.69 21.49
C TYR A 735 -10.83 7.86 22.25
N ALA A 736 -11.00 7.93 23.58
CA ALA A 736 -10.42 8.99 24.40
C ALA A 736 -8.88 9.02 24.34
N LYS A 737 -8.22 7.84 24.38
CA LYS A 737 -6.76 7.75 24.24
C LYS A 737 -6.29 8.23 22.86
N MET A 738 -6.99 7.86 21.79
CA MET A 738 -6.61 8.22 20.42
C MET A 738 -6.90 9.68 20.08
N GLN A 739 -7.64 10.41 20.91
CA GLN A 739 -7.74 11.87 20.80
C GLN A 739 -6.46 12.59 21.29
N ASP A 740 -5.67 11.94 22.14
CA ASP A 740 -4.48 12.49 22.76
C ASP A 740 -3.21 11.98 22.04
N ASP A 741 -2.41 12.91 21.51
CA ASP A 741 -1.19 12.62 20.76
C ASP A 741 -0.15 11.83 21.57
N THR A 742 -0.18 11.93 22.90
CA THR A 742 0.74 11.18 23.76
C THR A 742 0.58 9.68 23.62
N TYR A 743 -0.62 9.15 23.29
CA TYR A 743 -0.85 7.72 23.09
C TYR A 743 -0.65 7.26 21.63
N LYS A 744 -0.42 8.20 20.71
CA LYS A 744 -0.18 7.92 19.28
C LYS A 744 1.27 7.62 18.98
N PHE A 745 2.20 8.08 19.82
CA PHE A 745 3.63 7.83 19.66
C PHE A 745 4.21 7.23 20.92
N PHE A 746 5.20 6.35 20.75
CA PHE A 746 5.97 5.83 21.88
C PHE A 746 6.89 6.89 22.45
N GLN A 747 7.12 6.83 23.76
CA GLN A 747 8.09 7.71 24.41
C GLN A 747 9.50 7.15 24.24
N LEU A 748 10.44 8.02 23.87
CA LEU A 748 11.86 7.71 23.97
C LEU A 748 12.23 7.41 25.43
N PRO A 749 13.25 6.58 25.69
CA PRO A 749 13.60 6.17 27.04
C PRO A 749 13.90 7.39 27.91
N LYS A 750 13.30 7.46 29.10
CA LYS A 750 13.61 8.50 30.09
C LYS A 750 14.93 8.17 30.75
N LYS A 751 15.81 9.17 30.84
CA LYS A 751 17.06 9.02 31.58
C LYS A 751 16.77 8.67 33.04
N LYS A 752 17.33 7.58 33.54
CA LYS A 752 17.41 7.31 34.98
C LYS A 752 18.54 8.11 35.62
#